data_AF-A0A9P6B6T8-F1
#
_entry.id   AF-A0A9P6B6T8-F1
#
_cell.length_a   1.000
_cell.length_b   1.000
_cell.length_c   1.000
_cell.angle_alpha   90.00
_cell.angle_beta   90.00
_cell.angle_gamma   90.00
#
_symmetry.space_group_name_H-M   'P 1'
#
loop_
_entity.id
_entity.type
_entity.pdbx_description
1 polymer ?
#
loop_
_entity_poly.entity_id
_entity_poly.type
_entity_poly.pdbx_seq_one_letter_code
_entity_poly.pdbx_strand_id
1 'polypeptide(L)'
;MSLRFDNQTVVITGAGGGIGRAYSQLFASRGANIVVNDFNKENADKVVDSIRKAGGKAVANYSSAADGQAVIKSALDAFGNVTILINNAGILRTMTEKEWDQVQEVHVKGAFACSKAAWPHFRKQKFGRIINTASAAGLYGNMGQANYSLVALTKTLALEGAKYNIKASVIAPIAASSMTETIMPPEMLAGIKPEFVTPLVAVLAHPNGPEASGKIFEAGAGFVAEIRWERSKGAVFKTDATFTPSAVKARWAQITDFTDAEHPQSVREKDILVTSRNQRKYFLILNLTHQLRFDGKTVIVTGAGNGLGPGGTAVVAIFSAEDGDGIVKTALQAFGSVHALIANAGILRDKSFTAMSEKDWDDVFAVHLKGTFNCVKAVWPIFQKQKYGRVLTIASNVGIYGNFGQANYSTAKAAIIGFTRTLAIEGERYNILANILAPSAGTAMTETIWTPEMVEGLKPEYAAPVAGYLISHANEVTTGDLFEVSGGWAAQTRWQRAFGFAFSHRKELTPEAVLDKWTSITGFDDRATHPRSAQEALEQMLGNFTAANEEQGSDANPYADPEDPEPIARAKDTSIQTGEYNYSERDVILYNLGIGATEQDLQWTFENHDHFTALPTFGVIPQFSVSFSIPFDFLPNYNPAKLLHGEQYLSIKKAIPTSGSLVTTARLLEVLDKGKAATVTIISETKDKVSGEVIFENQSTLILRGAGRFWWEKDWKGLSGDYNPLHIQPEFAAIGGFDRPILHGLASFGFAGKHIRGCGVPGETLVTSMWKDGDKVIFETKTKERGSIVLAAAAATLVSGAVKSKL
;
A
#
# COMPACT_ATOMS: atom_id res chain seq x y z
N MET A 1 5.90 30.34 9.30
CA MET A 1 7.26 30.60 9.84
C MET A 1 8.10 29.35 9.58
N SER A 2 9.43 29.45 9.45
CA SER A 2 10.25 28.26 9.25
C SER A 2 10.42 27.45 10.54
N LEU A 3 10.51 26.12 10.43
CA LEU A 3 10.87 25.23 11.52
C LEU A 3 12.35 25.40 11.86
N ARG A 4 12.63 25.47 13.17
CA ARG A 4 13.93 25.80 13.76
C ARG A 4 14.28 24.81 14.85
N PHE A 5 15.56 24.51 14.97
CA PHE A 5 16.15 23.55 15.90
C PHE A 5 17.21 24.22 16.78
N ASP A 6 17.08 25.53 17.01
CA ASP A 6 17.97 26.30 17.87
C ASP A 6 18.01 25.68 19.29
N ASN A 7 19.23 25.49 19.81
CA ASN A 7 19.53 24.79 21.07
C ASN A 7 19.20 23.29 21.11
N GLN A 8 18.80 22.66 19.99
CA GLN A 8 18.69 21.22 19.88
C GLN A 8 20.07 20.61 19.56
N THR A 9 20.33 19.41 20.09
CA THR A 9 21.51 18.62 19.73
C THR A 9 21.06 17.30 19.13
N VAL A 10 21.42 17.10 17.87
CA VAL A 10 20.98 15.99 17.01
C VAL A 10 22.15 15.03 16.83
N VAL A 11 21.98 13.79 17.28
CA VAL A 11 22.90 12.69 17.01
C VAL A 11 22.40 11.90 15.81
N ILE A 12 23.24 11.70 14.81
CA ILE A 12 22.89 11.04 13.55
C ILE A 12 23.92 9.95 13.28
N THR A 13 23.48 8.69 13.20
CA THR A 13 24.36 7.54 12.94
C THR A 13 24.42 7.20 11.45
N GLY A 14 25.59 6.80 10.95
CA GLY A 14 25.82 6.62 9.49
C GLY A 14 25.72 7.94 8.73
N ALA A 15 26.29 9.01 9.28
CA ALA A 15 26.09 10.39 8.84
C ALA A 15 27.15 10.92 7.86
N GLY A 16 28.17 10.13 7.50
CA GLY A 16 29.23 10.52 6.57
C GLY A 16 28.78 10.59 5.10
N GLY A 17 27.63 10.02 4.76
CA GLY A 17 27.11 9.98 3.39
C GLY A 17 25.59 9.82 3.32
N GLY A 18 25.07 9.74 2.08
CA GLY A 18 23.65 9.49 1.78
C GLY A 18 22.68 10.38 2.57
N ILE A 19 21.58 9.78 3.04
CA ILE A 19 20.54 10.48 3.81
C ILE A 19 21.05 10.98 5.16
N GLY A 20 22.00 10.27 5.80
CA GLY A 20 22.62 10.69 7.06
C GLY A 20 23.35 12.04 6.96
N ARG A 21 24.08 12.25 5.85
CA ARG A 21 24.65 13.57 5.51
C ARG A 21 23.55 14.61 5.28
N ALA A 22 22.55 14.28 4.49
CA ALA A 22 21.48 15.21 4.13
C ALA A 22 20.68 15.68 5.38
N TYR A 23 20.41 14.78 6.34
CA TYR A 23 19.89 15.16 7.66
C TYR A 23 20.83 16.14 8.37
N SER A 24 22.12 15.80 8.46
CA SER A 24 23.13 16.62 9.15
C SER A 24 23.20 18.05 8.59
N GLN A 25 23.12 18.19 7.27
CA GLN A 25 23.11 19.48 6.57
C GLN A 25 21.78 20.25 6.79
N LEU A 26 20.62 19.59 6.71
CA LEU A 26 19.33 20.24 6.97
C LEU A 26 19.23 20.73 8.42
N PHE A 27 19.43 19.86 9.41
CA PHE A 27 19.31 20.23 10.83
C PHE A 27 20.30 21.33 11.22
N ALA A 28 21.53 21.32 10.68
CA ALA A 28 22.50 22.41 10.89
C ALA A 28 22.02 23.75 10.32
N SER A 29 21.51 23.77 9.08
CA SER A 29 20.96 25.00 8.47
C SER A 29 19.79 25.58 9.29
N ARG A 30 19.03 24.70 9.95
CA ARG A 30 17.91 25.06 10.82
C ARG A 30 18.30 25.29 12.29
N GLY A 31 19.60 25.36 12.63
CA GLY A 31 20.10 25.87 13.93
C GLY A 31 20.53 24.82 14.96
N ALA A 32 20.50 23.54 14.63
CA ALA A 32 20.91 22.48 15.56
C ALA A 32 22.44 22.39 15.72
N ASN A 33 22.87 21.87 16.88
CA ASN A 33 24.19 21.27 17.04
C ASN A 33 24.15 19.82 16.49
N ILE A 34 25.12 19.42 15.68
CA ILE A 34 25.15 18.08 15.05
C ILE A 34 26.29 17.22 15.59
N VAL A 35 25.99 15.97 15.94
CA VAL A 35 26.99 14.89 16.07
C VAL A 35 26.87 13.98 14.85
N VAL A 36 27.90 14.02 14.01
CA VAL A 36 28.06 13.17 12.82
C VAL A 36 28.76 11.89 13.26
N ASN A 37 28.01 10.81 13.50
CA ASN A 37 28.59 9.49 13.74
C ASN A 37 28.76 8.73 12.41
N ASP A 38 29.99 8.34 12.08
CA ASP A 38 30.27 7.40 10.99
C ASP A 38 31.59 6.67 11.24
N PHE A 39 31.64 5.37 10.92
CA PHE A 39 32.87 4.57 11.06
C PHE A 39 33.97 5.03 10.08
N ASN A 40 33.58 5.62 8.93
CA ASN A 40 34.52 6.25 8.01
C ASN A 40 34.81 7.68 8.49
N LYS A 41 35.96 7.83 9.17
CA LYS A 41 36.45 9.13 9.65
C LYS A 41 36.51 10.20 8.57
N GLU A 42 37.07 9.90 7.40
CA GLU A 42 37.27 10.89 6.34
C GLU A 42 35.92 11.43 5.84
N ASN A 43 34.89 10.58 5.77
CA ASN A 43 33.53 11.00 5.43
C ASN A 43 32.90 11.83 6.56
N ALA A 44 33.03 11.41 7.83
CA ALA A 44 32.51 12.18 8.96
C ALA A 44 33.12 13.60 9.04
N ASP A 45 34.46 13.70 8.93
CA ASP A 45 35.19 14.97 8.95
C ASP A 45 34.73 15.90 7.80
N LYS A 46 34.61 15.40 6.56
CA LYS A 46 34.10 16.17 5.41
C LYS A 46 32.72 16.77 5.67
N VAL A 47 31.81 16.03 6.29
CA VAL A 47 30.46 16.51 6.61
C VAL A 47 30.50 17.59 7.68
N VAL A 48 31.26 17.35 8.75
CA VAL A 48 31.45 18.30 9.85
C VAL A 48 32.07 19.62 9.38
N ASP A 49 33.11 19.56 8.54
CA ASP A 49 33.75 20.75 8.00
C ASP A 49 32.86 21.49 6.99
N SER A 50 32.02 20.79 6.22
CA SER A 50 31.01 21.44 5.38
C SER A 50 30.00 22.25 6.21
N ILE A 51 29.57 21.71 7.36
CA ILE A 51 28.64 22.37 8.28
C ILE A 51 29.30 23.57 8.95
N ARG A 52 30.54 23.42 9.45
CA ARG A 52 31.32 24.51 10.06
C ARG A 52 31.60 25.65 9.09
N LYS A 53 31.94 25.33 7.84
CA LYS A 53 32.16 26.31 6.76
C LYS A 53 30.87 27.08 6.40
N ALA A 54 29.70 26.46 6.59
CA ALA A 54 28.40 27.10 6.46
C ALA A 54 27.94 27.86 7.74
N GLY A 55 28.79 27.97 8.77
CA GLY A 55 28.48 28.66 10.04
C GLY A 55 27.71 27.81 11.06
N GLY A 56 27.44 26.54 10.76
CA GLY A 56 26.77 25.60 11.67
C GLY A 56 27.71 24.97 12.70
N LYS A 57 27.13 24.31 13.70
CA LYS A 57 27.87 23.64 14.79
C LYS A 57 27.86 22.13 14.60
N ALA A 58 29.04 21.54 14.42
CA ALA A 58 29.17 20.09 14.27
C ALA A 58 30.45 19.51 14.90
N VAL A 59 30.38 18.23 15.30
CA VAL A 59 31.49 17.39 15.75
C VAL A 59 31.35 15.98 15.15
N ALA A 60 32.48 15.32 14.90
CA ALA A 60 32.53 13.94 14.40
C ALA A 60 32.64 12.93 15.55
N ASN A 61 32.09 11.73 15.35
CA ASN A 61 32.32 10.56 16.17
C ASN A 61 32.58 9.35 15.26
N TYR A 62 33.57 8.51 15.61
CA TYR A 62 34.02 7.38 14.79
C TYR A 62 33.71 6.00 15.41
N SER A 63 32.92 5.96 16.48
CA SER A 63 32.54 4.72 17.17
C SER A 63 31.55 3.91 16.31
N SER A 64 31.53 2.59 16.53
CA SER A 64 30.40 1.77 16.04
C SER A 64 29.10 2.29 16.66
N ALA A 65 28.00 2.27 15.90
CA ALA A 65 26.67 2.60 16.44
C ALA A 65 26.24 1.61 17.56
N ALA A 66 26.84 0.42 17.62
CA ALA A 66 26.69 -0.51 18.74
C ALA A 66 27.34 -0.02 20.04
N ASP A 67 28.38 0.83 19.98
CA ASP A 67 28.90 1.57 21.14
C ASP A 67 28.12 2.89 21.32
N GLY A 68 26.83 2.73 21.64
CA GLY A 68 25.94 3.86 21.87
C GLY A 68 26.39 4.78 23.00
N GLN A 69 27.20 4.29 23.94
CA GLN A 69 27.76 5.11 25.02
C GLN A 69 28.78 6.10 24.49
N ALA A 70 29.76 5.67 23.69
CA ALA A 70 30.72 6.60 23.09
C ALA A 70 30.06 7.56 22.09
N VAL A 71 29.09 7.09 21.31
CA VAL A 71 28.32 7.92 20.36
C VAL A 71 27.58 9.05 21.10
N ILE A 72 26.82 8.74 22.16
CA ILE A 72 26.07 9.75 22.92
C ILE A 72 27.01 10.61 23.77
N LYS A 73 28.11 10.06 24.31
CA LYS A 73 29.11 10.85 25.05
C LYS A 73 29.66 12.01 24.20
N SER A 74 29.87 11.81 22.90
CA SER A 74 30.33 12.90 22.01
C SER A 74 29.35 14.09 21.93
N ALA A 75 28.05 13.87 22.10
CA ALA A 75 27.06 14.95 22.20
C ALA A 75 27.18 15.72 23.53
N LEU A 76 27.35 14.98 24.63
CA LEU A 76 27.49 15.53 25.97
C LEU A 76 28.80 16.33 26.13
N ASP A 77 29.91 15.81 25.60
CA ASP A 77 31.23 16.45 25.66
C ASP A 77 31.27 17.75 24.84
N ALA A 78 30.65 17.78 23.65
CA ALA A 78 30.72 18.92 22.73
C ALA A 78 29.63 19.98 22.97
N PHE A 79 28.43 19.56 23.40
CA PHE A 79 27.24 20.42 23.46
C PHE A 79 26.46 20.34 24.78
N GLY A 80 26.90 19.53 25.74
CA GLY A 80 26.31 19.42 27.08
C GLY A 80 24.99 18.64 27.16
N ASN A 81 24.35 18.30 26.04
CA ASN A 81 23.08 17.59 25.98
C ASN A 81 22.93 16.71 24.72
N VAL A 82 21.84 15.96 24.67
CA VAL A 82 21.29 15.34 23.45
C VAL A 82 19.77 15.50 23.51
N THR A 83 19.13 15.90 22.42
CA THR A 83 17.66 16.11 22.39
C THR A 83 16.97 15.33 21.28
N ILE A 84 17.69 15.02 20.19
CA ILE A 84 17.18 14.27 19.04
C ILE A 84 18.21 13.18 18.69
N LEU A 85 17.73 11.96 18.44
CA LEU A 85 18.52 10.83 17.94
C LEU A 85 17.91 10.31 16.64
N ILE A 86 18.73 10.18 15.60
CA ILE A 86 18.37 9.61 14.31
C ILE A 86 19.21 8.34 14.11
N ASN A 87 18.60 7.19 14.34
CA ASN A 87 19.21 5.88 14.11
C ASN A 87 19.09 5.57 12.61
N ASN A 88 20.18 5.80 11.88
CA ASN A 88 20.26 5.73 10.42
C ASN A 88 21.44 4.88 9.91
N ALA A 89 22.38 4.47 10.78
CA ALA A 89 23.47 3.57 10.40
C ALA A 89 22.93 2.23 9.89
N GLY A 90 23.41 1.81 8.72
CA GLY A 90 23.01 0.57 8.07
C GLY A 90 24.05 0.07 7.06
N ILE A 91 24.04 -1.23 6.81
CA ILE A 91 24.88 -1.93 5.83
C ILE A 91 24.06 -2.98 5.05
N LEU A 92 24.52 -3.33 3.85
CA LEU A 92 24.09 -4.55 3.15
C LEU A 92 25.22 -5.59 3.11
N ARG A 93 24.83 -6.85 2.99
CA ARG A 93 25.66 -8.05 2.99
C ARG A 93 24.95 -9.19 2.25
N THR A 94 25.68 -10.23 1.85
CA THR A 94 25.06 -11.52 1.46
C THR A 94 24.58 -12.30 2.69
N MET A 95 23.76 -13.34 2.49
CA MET A 95 23.08 -14.04 3.60
C MET A 95 23.92 -15.16 4.25
N THR A 96 25.22 -14.95 4.46
CA THR A 96 25.98 -15.85 5.34
C THR A 96 25.70 -15.57 6.82
N GLU A 97 26.01 -16.53 7.68
CA GLU A 97 25.79 -16.45 9.14
C GLU A 97 26.49 -15.25 9.79
N LYS A 98 27.78 -15.05 9.49
CA LYS A 98 28.57 -13.91 9.99
C LYS A 98 28.03 -12.57 9.49
N GLU A 99 27.48 -12.55 8.28
CA GLU A 99 26.91 -11.36 7.66
C GLU A 99 25.53 -11.01 8.23
N TRP A 100 24.71 -12.01 8.53
CA TRP A 100 23.48 -11.84 9.29
C TRP A 100 23.75 -11.13 10.62
N ASP A 101 24.74 -11.62 11.37
CA ASP A 101 25.11 -11.06 12.68
C ASP A 101 25.60 -9.61 12.55
N GLN A 102 26.40 -9.29 11.52
CA GLN A 102 26.81 -7.89 11.23
C GLN A 102 25.62 -6.98 10.93
N VAL A 103 24.60 -7.45 10.19
CA VAL A 103 23.41 -6.63 9.89
C VAL A 103 22.57 -6.41 11.15
N GLN A 104 22.37 -7.44 11.99
CA GLN A 104 21.71 -7.28 13.29
C GLN A 104 22.48 -6.31 14.20
N GLU A 105 23.82 -6.41 14.23
CA GLU A 105 24.68 -5.54 15.03
C GLU A 105 24.52 -4.06 14.66
N VAL A 106 24.65 -3.73 13.36
CA VAL A 106 24.60 -2.33 12.91
C VAL A 106 23.19 -1.74 12.99
N HIS A 107 22.20 -2.39 12.36
CA HIS A 107 20.85 -1.80 12.23
C HIS A 107 20.05 -1.89 13.53
N VAL A 108 20.13 -3.03 14.23
CA VAL A 108 19.17 -3.37 15.31
C VAL A 108 19.80 -3.20 16.70
N LYS A 109 20.99 -3.76 16.94
CA LYS A 109 21.72 -3.53 18.20
C LYS A 109 22.28 -2.10 18.28
N GLY A 110 22.70 -1.50 17.17
CA GLY A 110 23.12 -0.10 17.11
C GLY A 110 22.00 0.88 17.47
N ALA A 111 20.81 0.70 16.87
CA ALA A 111 19.63 1.51 17.22
C ALA A 111 19.21 1.32 18.70
N PHE A 112 19.29 0.09 19.23
CA PHE A 112 19.10 -0.18 20.65
C PHE A 112 20.12 0.56 21.51
N ALA A 113 21.41 0.39 21.26
CA ALA A 113 22.50 0.92 22.09
C ALA A 113 22.51 2.46 22.12
N CYS A 114 22.39 3.12 20.97
CA CYS A 114 22.29 4.58 20.89
C CYS A 114 21.04 5.11 21.62
N SER A 115 19.89 4.46 21.44
CA SER A 115 18.64 4.84 22.15
C SER A 115 18.76 4.62 23.66
N LYS A 116 19.40 3.51 24.07
CA LYS A 116 19.66 3.11 25.46
C LYS A 116 20.55 4.13 26.17
N ALA A 117 21.59 4.60 25.50
CA ALA A 117 22.50 5.62 26.02
C ALA A 117 21.86 7.02 26.08
N ALA A 118 21.01 7.39 25.12
CA ALA A 118 20.28 8.66 25.14
C ALA A 118 19.17 8.71 26.22
N TRP A 119 18.56 7.57 26.53
CA TRP A 119 17.35 7.47 27.36
C TRP A 119 17.41 8.16 28.74
N PRO A 120 18.50 8.06 29.54
CA PRO A 120 18.58 8.73 30.83
C PRO A 120 18.56 10.26 30.71
N HIS A 121 19.18 10.80 29.65
CA HIS A 121 19.23 12.23 29.38
C HIS A 121 17.85 12.74 28.95
N PHE A 122 17.22 12.05 28.00
CA PHE A 122 15.85 12.34 27.56
C PHE A 122 14.84 12.30 28.73
N ARG A 123 14.93 11.29 29.59
CA ARG A 123 14.10 11.18 30.81
C ARG A 123 14.35 12.31 31.81
N LYS A 124 15.61 12.69 32.03
CA LYS A 124 16.00 13.76 32.97
C LYS A 124 15.46 15.12 32.53
N GLN A 125 15.56 15.44 31.23
CA GLN A 125 15.15 16.73 30.67
C GLN A 125 13.66 16.80 30.28
N LYS A 126 12.92 15.69 30.38
CA LYS A 126 11.52 15.55 29.92
C LYS A 126 11.31 15.98 28.46
N PHE A 127 12.25 15.60 27.60
CA PHE A 127 12.17 15.79 26.16
C PHE A 127 13.07 14.78 25.43
N GLY A 128 12.55 14.16 24.38
CA GLY A 128 13.35 13.42 23.42
C GLY A 128 12.61 13.16 22.11
N ARG A 129 13.36 13.00 21.03
CA ARG A 129 12.83 12.56 19.73
C ARG A 129 13.75 11.46 19.19
N ILE A 130 13.19 10.30 18.85
CA ILE A 130 13.91 9.18 18.25
C ILE A 130 13.30 8.91 16.87
N ILE A 131 14.11 8.99 15.82
CA ILE A 131 13.74 8.57 14.47
C ILE A 131 14.51 7.30 14.15
N ASN A 132 13.78 6.22 13.85
CA ASN A 132 14.35 4.93 13.50
C ASN A 132 14.18 4.67 12.01
N THR A 133 15.28 4.41 11.32
CA THR A 133 15.29 4.09 9.88
C THR A 133 15.04 2.59 9.69
N ALA A 134 13.88 2.24 9.16
CA ALA A 134 13.56 0.93 8.60
C ALA A 134 13.69 1.01 7.06
N SER A 135 12.96 0.18 6.31
CA SER A 135 12.83 0.28 4.85
C SER A 135 11.61 -0.49 4.38
N ALA A 136 11.24 -0.35 3.10
CA ALA A 136 10.21 -1.18 2.47
C ALA A 136 10.56 -2.68 2.58
N ALA A 137 11.83 -3.08 2.44
CA ALA A 137 12.26 -4.47 2.67
C ALA A 137 12.00 -4.94 4.12
N GLY A 138 12.21 -4.08 5.11
CA GLY A 138 11.91 -4.35 6.52
C GLY A 138 10.42 -4.31 6.90
N LEU A 139 9.54 -3.88 5.98
CA LEU A 139 8.08 -3.90 6.13
C LEU A 139 7.45 -5.08 5.38
N TYR A 140 7.79 -5.27 4.11
CA TYR A 140 7.14 -6.23 3.20
C TYR A 140 7.96 -7.49 2.92
N GLY A 141 9.23 -7.54 3.34
CA GLY A 141 10.19 -8.51 2.84
C GLY A 141 10.80 -8.07 1.50
N ASN A 142 12.03 -8.54 1.24
CA ASN A 142 12.70 -8.45 -0.05
C ASN A 142 13.74 -9.59 -0.18
N MET A 143 13.96 -10.11 -1.38
CA MET A 143 14.90 -11.22 -1.63
C MET A 143 16.32 -10.86 -1.14
N GLY A 144 16.93 -11.76 -0.36
CA GLY A 144 18.27 -11.57 0.21
C GLY A 144 18.38 -10.52 1.32
N GLN A 145 17.28 -9.91 1.77
CA GLN A 145 17.26 -8.81 2.75
C GLN A 145 16.32 -9.09 3.93
N ALA A 146 16.41 -10.30 4.48
CA ALA A 146 15.47 -10.85 5.47
C ALA A 146 15.65 -10.32 6.92
N ASN A 147 16.31 -9.18 7.12
CA ASN A 147 17.22 -9.00 8.27
C ASN A 147 17.05 -7.74 9.15
N TYR A 148 16.08 -6.84 8.94
CA TYR A 148 15.85 -5.73 9.89
C TYR A 148 14.40 -5.23 9.92
N SER A 149 13.89 -4.87 11.11
CA SER A 149 12.67 -4.08 11.27
C SER A 149 12.63 -3.38 12.64
N LEU A 150 12.74 -2.05 12.67
CA LEU A 150 12.75 -1.25 13.91
C LEU A 150 11.35 -0.84 14.39
N VAL A 151 10.28 -1.36 13.77
CA VAL A 151 8.89 -0.95 14.06
C VAL A 151 8.51 -1.14 15.53
N ALA A 152 8.70 -2.35 16.06
CA ALA A 152 8.25 -2.67 17.41
C ALA A 152 9.14 -2.07 18.50
N LEU A 153 10.45 -1.90 18.24
CA LEU A 153 11.32 -1.08 19.09
C LEU A 153 10.74 0.33 19.22
N THR A 154 10.35 0.93 18.09
CA THR A 154 9.80 2.29 18.06
C THR A 154 8.46 2.40 18.78
N LYS A 155 7.52 1.47 18.56
CA LYS A 155 6.24 1.45 19.28
C LYS A 155 6.43 1.26 20.78
N THR A 156 7.34 0.37 21.20
CA THR A 156 7.69 0.20 22.62
C THR A 156 8.34 1.46 23.21
N LEU A 157 9.27 2.10 22.51
CA LEU A 157 9.89 3.38 22.95
C LEU A 157 8.86 4.52 23.04
N ALA A 158 7.88 4.59 22.12
CA ALA A 158 6.79 5.55 22.20
C ALA A 158 5.93 5.35 23.48
N LEU A 159 5.61 4.09 23.81
CA LEU A 159 4.85 3.73 25.02
C LEU A 159 5.64 3.99 26.32
N GLU A 160 6.92 3.65 26.37
CA GLU A 160 7.77 3.93 27.55
C GLU A 160 8.08 5.43 27.71
N GLY A 161 8.17 6.15 26.58
CA GLY A 161 8.61 7.54 26.47
C GLY A 161 7.53 8.59 26.73
N ALA A 162 6.25 8.26 26.51
CA ALA A 162 5.14 9.21 26.54
C ALA A 162 5.10 10.11 27.79
N LYS A 163 5.21 9.51 28.99
CA LYS A 163 5.19 10.24 30.28
C LYS A 163 6.42 11.13 30.53
N TYR A 164 7.39 11.12 29.63
CA TYR A 164 8.59 11.96 29.65
C TYR A 164 8.68 12.89 28.42
N ASN A 165 7.62 13.01 27.61
CA ASN A 165 7.66 13.72 26.30
C ASN A 165 8.82 13.24 25.41
N ILE A 166 9.08 11.93 25.44
CA ILE A 166 9.95 11.25 24.49
C ILE A 166 9.04 10.61 23.44
N LYS A 167 9.19 11.05 22.19
CA LYS A 167 8.46 10.48 21.05
C LYS A 167 9.39 9.66 20.17
N ALA A 168 8.88 8.58 19.59
CA ALA A 168 9.63 7.73 18.69
C ALA A 168 8.83 7.46 17.41
N SER A 169 9.42 7.61 16.22
CA SER A 169 8.76 7.42 14.92
C SER A 169 9.62 6.58 13.98
N VAL A 170 8.99 5.80 13.09
CA VAL A 170 9.68 5.05 12.02
C VAL A 170 9.59 5.80 10.70
N ILE A 171 10.68 5.84 9.95
CA ILE A 171 10.65 6.06 8.50
C ILE A 171 11.08 4.79 7.77
N ALA A 172 10.48 4.53 6.62
CA ALA A 172 10.91 3.54 5.64
C ALA A 172 11.26 4.31 4.35
N PRO A 173 12.51 4.82 4.23
CA PRO A 173 12.87 5.68 3.11
C PRO A 173 13.23 4.91 1.85
N ILE A 174 13.01 5.54 0.70
CA ILE A 174 13.64 5.17 -0.58
C ILE A 174 14.43 6.38 -1.07
N ALA A 175 15.76 6.26 -1.11
CA ALA A 175 16.64 7.30 -1.61
C ALA A 175 17.99 6.77 -2.11
N ALA A 176 18.59 7.50 -3.05
CA ALA A 176 19.89 7.23 -3.66
C ALA A 176 21.02 7.26 -2.63
N SER A 177 21.85 6.23 -2.66
CA SER A 177 23.03 6.06 -1.84
C SER A 177 23.93 4.98 -2.44
N SER A 178 25.18 4.87 -1.97
CA SER A 178 26.08 3.77 -2.34
C SER A 178 25.59 2.38 -1.93
N MET A 179 24.47 2.30 -1.20
CA MET A 179 23.71 1.07 -0.97
C MET A 179 22.80 0.74 -2.17
N THR A 180 21.99 1.71 -2.63
CA THR A 180 21.05 1.53 -3.76
C THR A 180 21.74 1.57 -5.12
N GLU A 181 22.89 2.23 -5.24
CA GLU A 181 23.76 2.20 -6.43
C GLU A 181 24.14 0.78 -6.88
N THR A 182 24.09 -0.21 -5.98
CA THR A 182 24.38 -1.61 -6.31
C THR A 182 23.18 -2.39 -6.89
N ILE A 183 21.98 -1.81 -6.88
CA ILE A 183 20.72 -2.51 -7.21
C ILE A 183 19.73 -1.69 -8.08
N MET A 184 20.01 -0.41 -8.36
CA MET A 184 19.14 0.49 -9.13
C MET A 184 19.90 1.20 -10.25
N PRO A 185 19.31 1.40 -11.44
CA PRO A 185 19.95 2.14 -12.54
C PRO A 185 20.21 3.64 -12.22
N PRO A 186 21.25 4.25 -12.79
CA PRO A 186 21.59 5.68 -12.58
C PRO A 186 20.44 6.66 -12.84
N GLU A 187 19.62 6.41 -13.86
CA GLU A 187 18.45 7.20 -14.24
C GLU A 187 17.35 7.19 -13.16
N MET A 188 17.17 6.06 -12.47
CA MET A 188 16.25 5.97 -11.33
C MET A 188 16.83 6.69 -10.10
N LEU A 189 18.12 6.52 -9.84
CA LEU A 189 18.85 7.17 -8.73
C LEU A 189 18.83 8.71 -8.84
N ALA A 190 18.83 9.26 -10.05
CA ALA A 190 18.76 10.70 -10.29
C ALA A 190 17.44 11.34 -9.82
N GLY A 191 16.33 10.59 -9.86
CA GLY A 191 15.05 11.00 -9.29
C GLY A 191 15.02 10.88 -7.76
N ILE A 192 15.54 9.76 -7.23
CA ILE A 192 15.33 9.39 -5.82
C ILE A 192 16.25 10.07 -4.80
N LYS A 193 16.36 11.39 -4.82
CA LYS A 193 17.34 12.15 -4.01
C LYS A 193 17.08 12.08 -2.49
N PRO A 194 18.13 11.94 -1.63
CA PRO A 194 18.00 11.96 -0.16
C PRO A 194 17.26 13.17 0.41
N GLU A 195 17.40 14.33 -0.24
CA GLU A 195 16.79 15.60 0.14
C GLU A 195 15.25 15.56 0.17
N PHE A 196 14.61 14.57 -0.45
CA PHE A 196 13.16 14.36 -0.33
C PHE A 196 12.73 13.64 0.95
N VAL A 197 13.65 13.00 1.69
CA VAL A 197 13.36 12.27 2.95
C VAL A 197 13.60 13.15 4.17
N THR A 198 14.64 13.98 4.13
CA THR A 198 15.03 14.88 5.23
C THR A 198 13.91 15.80 5.77
N PRO A 199 12.96 16.31 4.97
CA PRO A 199 11.97 17.27 5.44
C PRO A 199 10.93 16.64 6.37
N LEU A 200 10.51 15.40 6.08
CA LEU A 200 9.69 14.61 7.01
C LEU A 200 10.43 14.36 8.33
N VAL A 201 11.69 13.94 8.27
CA VAL A 201 12.48 13.66 9.48
C VAL A 201 12.62 14.89 10.37
N ALA A 202 12.73 16.08 9.77
CA ALA A 202 12.66 17.35 10.51
C ALA A 202 11.28 17.54 11.16
N VAL A 203 10.16 17.37 10.44
CA VAL A 203 8.80 17.49 11.01
C VAL A 203 8.59 16.53 12.18
N LEU A 204 8.97 15.26 12.04
CA LEU A 204 8.86 14.23 13.08
C LEU A 204 9.73 14.53 14.32
N ALA A 205 10.90 15.13 14.12
CA ALA A 205 11.84 15.46 15.18
C ALA A 205 11.67 16.87 15.77
N HIS A 206 10.77 17.70 15.25
CA HIS A 206 10.56 19.05 15.75
C HIS A 206 9.97 19.03 17.17
N PRO A 207 10.39 19.93 18.09
CA PRO A 207 9.81 19.98 19.44
C PRO A 207 8.29 20.18 19.40
N ASN A 208 7.84 21.11 18.55
CA ASN A 208 6.44 21.42 18.26
C ASN A 208 5.96 20.74 16.96
N GLY A 209 6.50 19.54 16.65
CA GLY A 209 6.02 18.73 15.53
C GLY A 209 4.63 18.13 15.81
N PRO A 210 3.93 17.66 14.77
CA PRO A 210 2.62 17.01 14.90
C PRO A 210 2.71 15.70 15.70
N GLU A 211 1.57 15.10 16.04
CA GLU A 211 1.59 13.82 16.76
C GLU A 211 1.95 12.65 15.83
N ALA A 212 3.10 12.05 16.11
CA ALA A 212 3.69 10.97 15.32
C ALA A 212 4.29 9.84 16.18
N SER A 213 4.19 9.92 17.50
CA SER A 213 4.78 8.89 18.39
C SER A 213 4.13 7.53 18.14
N GLY A 214 4.94 6.53 17.80
CA GLY A 214 4.50 5.18 17.45
C GLY A 214 4.02 4.99 16.00
N LYS A 215 4.01 6.05 15.17
CA LYS A 215 3.65 5.99 13.75
C LYS A 215 4.81 5.51 12.87
N ILE A 216 4.45 5.09 11.66
CA ILE A 216 5.36 4.60 10.61
C ILE A 216 5.06 5.41 9.35
N PHE A 217 6.08 5.83 8.62
CA PHE A 217 5.93 6.58 7.38
C PHE A 217 6.79 5.98 6.28
N GLU A 218 6.25 5.85 5.07
CA GLU A 218 7.07 5.77 3.88
C GLU A 218 7.38 7.18 3.37
N ALA A 219 8.62 7.37 2.94
CA ALA A 219 9.11 8.62 2.37
C ALA A 219 10.11 8.30 1.25
N GLY A 220 9.65 8.37 0.01
CA GLY A 220 10.46 8.06 -1.15
C GLY A 220 10.39 9.21 -2.12
N ALA A 221 11.52 9.88 -2.33
CA ALA A 221 11.76 10.73 -3.49
C ALA A 221 10.71 11.82 -3.84
N GLY A 222 9.90 12.24 -2.88
CA GLY A 222 8.85 13.26 -3.04
C GLY A 222 7.46 12.74 -2.67
N PHE A 223 7.25 11.44 -2.59
CA PHE A 223 6.06 10.85 -1.97
C PHE A 223 6.24 10.66 -0.46
N VAL A 224 5.20 10.94 0.32
CA VAL A 224 5.13 10.66 1.76
C VAL A 224 3.75 10.12 2.16
N ALA A 225 3.70 9.03 2.91
CA ALA A 225 2.46 8.45 3.46
C ALA A 225 2.67 7.80 4.83
N GLU A 226 1.65 7.83 5.69
CA GLU A 226 1.58 7.02 6.91
C GLU A 226 1.26 5.54 6.59
N ILE A 227 1.83 4.63 7.37
CA ILE A 227 1.53 3.20 7.36
C ILE A 227 1.00 2.75 8.72
N ARG A 228 -0.07 1.97 8.72
CA ARG A 228 -0.64 1.34 9.91
C ARG A 228 -0.92 -0.15 9.68
N TRP A 229 -1.11 -0.89 10.77
CA TRP A 229 -1.67 -2.23 10.72
C TRP A 229 -3.16 -2.15 10.43
N GLU A 230 -3.63 -2.99 9.53
CA GLU A 230 -5.03 -3.28 9.27
C GLU A 230 -5.26 -4.78 9.49
N ARG A 231 -6.37 -5.14 10.14
CA ARG A 231 -6.68 -6.52 10.50
C ARG A 231 -8.10 -6.88 10.11
N SER A 232 -8.31 -8.08 9.58
CA SER A 232 -9.64 -8.58 9.27
C SER A 232 -10.51 -8.74 10.52
N LYS A 233 -11.83 -8.77 10.33
CA LYS A 233 -12.78 -9.12 11.40
C LYS A 233 -12.51 -10.53 11.93
N GLY A 234 -12.16 -11.45 11.02
CA GLY A 234 -11.75 -12.80 11.35
C GLY A 234 -12.92 -13.73 11.73
N ALA A 235 -12.57 -15.00 11.97
CA ALA A 235 -13.53 -16.04 12.35
C ALA A 235 -13.42 -16.39 13.84
N VAL A 236 -14.58 -16.68 14.47
CA VAL A 236 -14.67 -17.20 15.85
C VAL A 236 -15.10 -18.67 15.79
N PHE A 237 -14.29 -19.54 16.39
CA PHE A 237 -14.47 -20.99 16.48
C PHE A 237 -14.84 -21.39 17.92
N LYS A 238 -15.54 -22.52 18.06
CA LYS A 238 -15.90 -23.06 19.37
C LYS A 238 -14.66 -23.72 19.99
N THR A 239 -14.33 -23.39 21.24
CA THR A 239 -13.10 -23.82 21.93
C THR A 239 -13.15 -25.27 22.44
N ASP A 240 -13.58 -26.20 21.59
CA ASP A 240 -13.66 -27.64 21.85
C ASP A 240 -13.09 -28.47 20.68
N ALA A 241 -13.28 -29.79 20.72
CA ALA A 241 -12.77 -30.73 19.72
C ALA A 241 -13.28 -30.50 18.26
N THR A 242 -14.27 -29.62 18.05
CA THR A 242 -14.72 -29.23 16.70
C THR A 242 -13.81 -28.20 16.03
N PHE A 243 -12.92 -27.54 16.78
CA PHE A 243 -11.93 -26.61 16.23
C PHE A 243 -10.73 -27.38 15.66
N THR A 244 -10.85 -27.81 14.41
CA THR A 244 -9.79 -28.55 13.69
C THR A 244 -9.21 -27.71 12.54
N PRO A 245 -8.03 -28.07 11.99
CA PRO A 245 -7.51 -27.46 10.76
C PRO A 245 -8.51 -27.46 9.59
N SER A 246 -9.40 -28.46 9.55
CA SER A 246 -10.47 -28.59 8.57
C SER A 246 -11.55 -27.53 8.76
N ALA A 247 -11.94 -27.24 10.00
CA ALA A 247 -12.84 -26.14 10.33
C ALA A 247 -12.22 -24.78 9.99
N VAL A 248 -10.91 -24.62 10.19
CA VAL A 248 -10.14 -23.45 9.73
C VAL A 248 -10.20 -23.31 8.20
N LYS A 249 -9.89 -24.37 7.43
CA LYS A 249 -10.01 -24.33 5.95
C LYS A 249 -11.43 -23.95 5.51
N ALA A 250 -12.46 -24.52 6.13
CA ALA A 250 -13.87 -24.27 5.81
C ALA A 250 -14.34 -22.83 6.11
N ARG A 251 -13.58 -22.05 6.90
CA ARG A 251 -13.86 -20.64 7.20
C ARG A 251 -12.71 -19.71 6.80
N TRP A 252 -11.78 -20.16 5.97
CA TRP A 252 -10.57 -19.41 5.62
C TRP A 252 -10.88 -18.04 5.03
N ALA A 253 -11.87 -17.97 4.11
CA ALA A 253 -12.34 -16.71 3.53
C ALA A 253 -12.77 -15.67 4.58
N GLN A 254 -13.33 -16.08 5.73
CA GLN A 254 -13.71 -15.18 6.83
C GLN A 254 -12.52 -14.75 7.70
N ILE A 255 -11.44 -15.55 7.72
CA ILE A 255 -10.17 -15.16 8.35
C ILE A 255 -9.46 -14.11 7.50
N THR A 256 -9.61 -14.15 6.18
CA THR A 256 -8.94 -13.27 5.21
C THR A 256 -9.82 -12.12 4.69
N ASP A 257 -11.01 -11.90 5.26
CA ASP A 257 -11.97 -10.86 4.81
C ASP A 257 -11.72 -9.49 5.50
N PHE A 258 -11.33 -8.49 4.71
CA PHE A 258 -11.05 -7.13 5.17
C PHE A 258 -12.20 -6.14 4.98
N THR A 259 -13.40 -6.59 4.56
CA THR A 259 -14.57 -5.72 4.37
C THR A 259 -14.96 -4.96 5.65
N ASP A 260 -14.86 -5.64 6.80
CA ASP A 260 -15.07 -5.07 8.14
C ASP A 260 -13.72 -4.97 8.91
N ALA A 261 -12.71 -4.33 8.31
CA ALA A 261 -11.37 -4.26 8.92
C ALA A 261 -11.27 -3.35 10.17
N GLU A 262 -10.33 -3.70 11.05
CA GLU A 262 -9.99 -2.97 12.27
C GLU A 262 -8.55 -2.47 12.25
N HIS A 263 -8.28 -1.37 12.96
CA HIS A 263 -6.97 -0.72 13.03
C HIS A 263 -6.44 -0.60 14.48
N PRO A 264 -6.30 -1.72 15.23
CA PRO A 264 -5.89 -1.70 16.63
C PRO A 264 -4.50 -1.09 16.81
N GLN A 265 -4.34 -0.21 17.80
CA GLN A 265 -3.10 0.48 18.12
C GLN A 265 -2.34 -0.16 19.29
N SER A 266 -2.97 -1.06 20.06
CA SER A 266 -2.35 -1.72 21.20
C SER A 266 -2.84 -3.16 21.44
N VAL A 267 -2.03 -3.96 22.14
CA VAL A 267 -2.39 -5.31 22.57
C VAL A 267 -3.68 -5.31 23.41
N ARG A 268 -3.86 -4.32 24.31
CA ARG A 268 -5.04 -4.19 25.18
C ARG A 268 -6.34 -3.97 24.40
N GLU A 269 -6.29 -3.11 23.39
CA GLU A 269 -7.42 -2.83 22.50
C GLU A 269 -7.83 -4.09 21.72
N LYS A 270 -6.84 -4.82 21.19
CA LYS A 270 -7.03 -6.15 20.61
C LYS A 270 -7.69 -7.13 21.57
N ASP A 271 -7.29 -7.17 22.84
CA ASP A 271 -7.81 -8.14 23.81
C ASP A 271 -9.27 -7.85 24.17
N ILE A 272 -9.65 -6.57 24.29
CA ILE A 272 -11.04 -6.13 24.47
C ILE A 272 -11.90 -6.59 23.28
N LEU A 273 -11.43 -6.36 22.04
CA LEU A 273 -12.13 -6.76 20.82
C LEU A 273 -12.35 -8.27 20.76
N VAL A 274 -11.31 -9.08 21.00
CA VAL A 274 -11.42 -10.56 21.02
C VAL A 274 -12.36 -11.05 22.12
N THR A 275 -12.24 -10.52 23.34
CA THR A 275 -13.11 -10.91 24.47
C THR A 275 -14.58 -10.62 24.16
N SER A 276 -14.88 -9.46 23.56
CA SER A 276 -16.24 -9.09 23.18
C SER A 276 -16.85 -9.99 22.10
N ARG A 277 -16.02 -10.60 21.25
CA ARG A 277 -16.42 -11.52 20.19
C ARG A 277 -16.70 -12.92 20.74
N ASN A 278 -15.82 -13.44 21.60
CA ASN A 278 -15.96 -14.76 22.21
C ASN A 278 -17.19 -14.88 23.13
N GLN A 279 -17.70 -13.75 23.66
CA GLN A 279 -18.98 -13.71 24.40
C GLN A 279 -20.23 -13.85 23.51
N ARG A 280 -20.14 -13.60 22.19
CA ARG A 280 -21.27 -13.72 21.26
C ARG A 280 -21.42 -15.16 20.78
N LYS A 281 -22.37 -15.89 21.36
CA LYS A 281 -22.58 -17.36 21.28
C LYS A 281 -22.98 -17.94 19.90
N TYR A 282 -22.51 -17.38 18.78
CA TYR A 282 -22.82 -17.85 17.42
C TYR A 282 -21.78 -18.85 16.91
N PHE A 283 -21.79 -20.06 17.49
CA PHE A 283 -20.90 -21.16 17.10
C PHE A 283 -21.58 -22.11 16.09
N LEU A 284 -21.19 -22.01 14.82
CA LEU A 284 -21.60 -22.98 13.78
C LEU A 284 -20.77 -24.26 13.90
N ILE A 285 -21.41 -25.38 14.24
CA ILE A 285 -20.78 -26.70 14.31
C ILE A 285 -20.72 -27.29 12.91
N LEU A 286 -19.52 -27.29 12.30
CA LEU A 286 -19.26 -27.94 11.02
C LEU A 286 -18.81 -29.38 11.26
N ASN A 287 -19.75 -30.32 11.20
CA ASN A 287 -19.47 -31.77 11.21
C ASN A 287 -18.86 -32.21 9.87
N LEU A 288 -17.59 -31.84 9.64
CA LEU A 288 -16.82 -32.23 8.46
C LEU A 288 -16.46 -33.72 8.54
N THR A 289 -17.03 -34.51 7.62
CA THR A 289 -16.81 -35.97 7.53
C THR A 289 -15.37 -36.34 7.16
N HIS A 290 -14.64 -35.42 6.53
CA HIS A 290 -13.23 -35.55 6.20
C HIS A 290 -12.43 -34.51 6.97
N GLN A 291 -11.38 -34.96 7.66
CA GLN A 291 -10.45 -34.11 8.38
C GLN A 291 -9.13 -33.99 7.61
N LEU A 292 -8.47 -32.83 7.68
CA LEU A 292 -7.12 -32.65 7.14
C LEU A 292 -6.13 -33.56 7.90
N ARG A 293 -5.29 -34.26 7.14
CA ARG A 293 -4.29 -35.21 7.66
C ARG A 293 -2.88 -34.88 7.18
N PHE A 294 -1.90 -35.40 7.93
CA PHE A 294 -0.47 -35.19 7.72
C PHE A 294 0.27 -36.53 7.50
N ASP A 295 -0.41 -37.50 6.88
CA ASP A 295 0.13 -38.84 6.68
C ASP A 295 1.43 -38.80 5.86
N GLY A 296 2.48 -39.44 6.38
CA GLY A 296 3.82 -39.41 5.78
C GLY A 296 4.53 -38.04 5.82
N LYS A 297 4.07 -37.08 6.65
CA LYS A 297 4.67 -35.74 6.76
C LYS A 297 5.33 -35.50 8.12
N THR A 298 6.66 -35.56 8.14
CA THR A 298 7.48 -35.13 9.29
C THR A 298 7.37 -33.63 9.51
N VAL A 299 7.03 -33.22 10.73
CA VAL A 299 6.99 -31.82 11.19
C VAL A 299 8.02 -31.63 12.30
N ILE A 300 8.87 -30.60 12.19
CA ILE A 300 9.72 -30.13 13.29
C ILE A 300 8.99 -29.02 14.04
N VAL A 301 8.94 -29.09 15.37
CA VAL A 301 8.36 -28.03 16.22
C VAL A 301 9.35 -27.67 17.32
N THR A 302 9.87 -26.44 17.33
CA THR A 302 10.87 -26.02 18.32
C THR A 302 10.20 -25.51 19.60
N GLY A 303 10.79 -25.80 20.77
CA GLY A 303 10.21 -25.44 22.07
C GLY A 303 8.98 -26.26 22.49
N ALA A 304 8.72 -27.43 21.86
CA ALA A 304 7.53 -28.25 22.09
C ALA A 304 7.49 -29.06 23.40
N GLY A 305 8.41 -28.81 24.35
CA GLY A 305 8.69 -29.70 25.49
C GLY A 305 7.51 -29.97 26.45
N ASN A 306 6.49 -29.10 26.45
CA ASN A 306 5.34 -29.19 27.35
C ASN A 306 4.03 -29.60 26.64
N GLY A 307 4.03 -29.94 25.35
CA GLY A 307 2.78 -30.13 24.62
C GLY A 307 2.90 -30.77 23.24
N LEU A 308 2.93 -32.11 23.21
CA LEU A 308 2.51 -32.91 22.05
C LEU A 308 1.20 -33.64 22.41
N GLY A 309 0.17 -33.45 21.60
CA GLY A 309 -1.12 -34.14 21.78
C GLY A 309 -1.01 -35.65 21.48
N PRO A 310 -1.96 -36.47 21.96
CA PRO A 310 -1.91 -37.92 21.79
C PRO A 310 -2.12 -38.33 20.32
N GLY A 311 -1.10 -38.92 19.70
CA GLY A 311 -1.17 -39.56 18.38
C GLY A 311 0.09 -39.38 17.53
N GLY A 312 0.25 -40.27 16.53
CA GLY A 312 1.41 -40.26 15.63
C GLY A 312 2.68 -40.87 16.23
N THR A 313 3.81 -40.66 15.55
CA THR A 313 5.15 -41.11 15.97
C THR A 313 6.05 -39.89 16.13
N ALA A 314 6.78 -39.80 17.24
CA ALA A 314 7.61 -38.65 17.59
C ALA A 314 9.02 -39.09 18.02
N VAL A 315 9.99 -38.18 17.85
CA VAL A 315 11.35 -38.29 18.40
C VAL A 315 11.67 -36.99 19.14
N VAL A 316 12.43 -37.08 20.22
CA VAL A 316 12.88 -35.90 20.98
C VAL A 316 14.25 -35.46 20.45
N ALA A 317 14.37 -34.19 20.09
CA ALA A 317 15.64 -33.54 19.75
C ALA A 317 16.00 -32.55 20.87
N ILE A 318 17.11 -32.78 21.58
CA ILE A 318 17.53 -31.98 22.74
C ILE A 318 18.70 -31.08 22.33
N PHE A 319 18.37 -29.89 21.83
CA PHE A 319 19.32 -28.89 21.32
C PHE A 319 18.84 -27.47 21.65
N SER A 320 19.72 -26.47 21.57
CA SER A 320 19.27 -25.08 21.44
C SER A 320 18.60 -24.88 20.08
N ALA A 321 17.65 -23.94 19.97
CA ALA A 321 17.10 -23.53 18.69
C ALA A 321 18.17 -22.91 17.75
N GLU A 322 19.31 -22.52 18.29
CA GLU A 322 20.48 -22.06 17.54
C GLU A 322 21.16 -23.21 16.75
N ASP A 323 21.07 -24.46 17.23
CA ASP A 323 21.59 -25.65 16.54
C ASP A 323 20.50 -26.28 15.66
N GLY A 324 20.13 -25.54 14.61
CA GLY A 324 19.16 -25.99 13.61
C GLY A 324 19.61 -27.27 12.88
N ASP A 325 20.91 -27.43 12.64
CA ASP A 325 21.46 -28.60 11.95
C ASP A 325 21.34 -29.87 12.81
N GLY A 326 21.60 -29.79 14.13
CA GLY A 326 21.36 -30.88 15.07
C GLY A 326 19.89 -31.31 15.11
N ILE A 327 18.96 -30.35 15.22
CA ILE A 327 17.51 -30.60 15.22
C ILE A 327 17.06 -31.29 13.92
N VAL A 328 17.47 -30.77 12.75
CA VAL A 328 17.11 -31.33 11.44
C VAL A 328 17.73 -32.71 11.23
N LYS A 329 18.98 -32.91 11.67
CA LYS A 329 19.66 -34.21 11.63
C LYS A 329 18.90 -35.28 12.42
N THR A 330 18.41 -34.98 13.62
CA THR A 330 17.60 -35.93 14.40
C THR A 330 16.30 -36.30 13.69
N ALA A 331 15.60 -35.32 13.08
CA ALA A 331 14.39 -35.59 12.31
C ALA A 331 14.65 -36.47 11.07
N LEU A 332 15.74 -36.22 10.34
CA LEU A 332 16.17 -37.05 9.21
C LEU A 332 16.60 -38.46 9.63
N GLN A 333 17.29 -38.61 10.77
CA GLN A 333 17.70 -39.92 11.29
C GLN A 333 16.52 -40.77 11.76
N ALA A 334 15.46 -40.15 12.31
CA ALA A 334 14.27 -40.86 12.78
C ALA A 334 13.25 -41.15 11.68
N PHE A 335 13.08 -40.25 10.70
CA PHE A 335 11.95 -40.26 9.76
C PHE A 335 12.33 -40.13 8.28
N GLY A 336 13.63 -40.05 7.95
CA GLY A 336 14.15 -39.99 6.57
C GLY A 336 13.78 -38.74 5.76
N SER A 337 12.94 -37.84 6.29
CA SER A 337 12.43 -36.67 5.58
C SER A 337 12.00 -35.55 6.55
N VAL A 338 11.92 -34.32 6.05
CA VAL A 338 11.34 -33.16 6.75
C VAL A 338 10.40 -32.45 5.77
N HIS A 339 9.18 -32.12 6.20
CA HIS A 339 8.14 -31.53 5.35
C HIS A 339 7.62 -30.17 5.84
N ALA A 340 7.66 -29.93 7.15
CA ALA A 340 7.29 -28.64 7.73
C ALA A 340 8.14 -28.30 8.96
N LEU A 341 8.26 -27.00 9.24
CA LEU A 341 8.93 -26.44 10.40
C LEU A 341 8.02 -25.41 11.08
N ILE A 342 7.75 -25.60 12.37
CA ILE A 342 7.15 -24.60 13.25
C ILE A 342 8.24 -24.05 14.18
N ALA A 343 8.71 -22.84 13.89
CA ALA A 343 9.73 -22.13 14.66
C ALA A 343 9.09 -21.36 15.82
N ASN A 344 8.98 -22.05 16.97
CA ASN A 344 8.20 -21.64 18.14
C ASN A 344 9.03 -21.38 19.41
N ALA A 345 10.29 -21.81 19.46
CA ALA A 345 11.18 -21.61 20.60
C ALA A 345 11.27 -20.14 21.07
N GLY A 346 11.41 -19.94 22.39
CA GLY A 346 11.36 -18.61 22.97
C GLY A 346 11.58 -18.54 24.49
N ILE A 347 11.91 -17.34 24.95
CA ILE A 347 12.12 -16.99 26.38
C ILE A 347 11.62 -15.56 26.65
N LEU A 348 11.51 -15.16 27.92
CA LEU A 348 11.32 -13.75 28.30
C LEU A 348 12.50 -13.22 29.13
N ARG A 349 12.72 -11.91 29.01
CA ARG A 349 13.74 -11.11 29.73
C ARG A 349 13.18 -9.71 29.96
N ASP A 350 12.00 -9.67 30.58
CA ASP A 350 11.16 -8.47 30.62
C ASP A 350 11.69 -7.45 31.64
N LYS A 351 11.94 -6.24 31.14
CA LYS A 351 12.52 -5.09 31.87
C LYS A 351 12.08 -3.81 31.17
N SER A 352 11.72 -2.77 31.94
CA SER A 352 11.64 -1.41 31.36
C SER A 352 12.92 -1.06 30.60
N PHE A 353 12.82 -0.26 29.54
CA PHE A 353 13.95 0.08 28.67
C PHE A 353 15.14 0.69 29.43
N THR A 354 14.89 1.32 30.59
CA THR A 354 15.98 1.78 31.48
C THR A 354 16.69 0.64 32.22
N ALA A 355 15.97 -0.40 32.66
CA ALA A 355 16.49 -1.51 33.45
C ALA A 355 17.04 -2.69 32.62
N MET A 356 16.68 -2.79 31.33
CA MET A 356 17.13 -3.85 30.41
C MET A 356 18.65 -3.82 30.21
N SER A 357 19.35 -4.92 30.46
CA SER A 357 20.78 -5.04 30.13
C SER A 357 21.00 -5.45 28.67
N GLU A 358 22.23 -5.34 28.17
CA GLU A 358 22.59 -5.92 26.86
C GLU A 358 22.42 -7.45 26.85
N LYS A 359 22.68 -8.14 27.98
CA LYS A 359 22.43 -9.58 28.07
C LYS A 359 20.93 -9.92 27.97
N ASP A 360 20.05 -9.11 28.55
CA ASP A 360 18.60 -9.28 28.39
C ASP A 360 18.14 -9.10 26.94
N TRP A 361 18.87 -8.31 26.15
CA TRP A 361 18.64 -8.12 24.72
C TRP A 361 19.19 -9.30 23.90
N ASP A 362 20.48 -9.61 24.07
CA ASP A 362 21.18 -10.64 23.32
C ASP A 362 20.59 -12.05 23.56
N ASP A 363 20.24 -12.41 24.82
CA ASP A 363 19.56 -13.67 25.15
C ASP A 363 18.28 -13.87 24.30
N VAL A 364 17.48 -12.81 24.16
CA VAL A 364 16.18 -12.83 23.47
C VAL A 364 16.38 -12.90 21.96
N PHE A 365 17.35 -12.15 21.41
CA PHE A 365 17.66 -12.19 19.99
C PHE A 365 18.26 -13.53 19.54
N ALA A 366 19.11 -14.14 20.37
CA ALA A 366 19.69 -15.46 20.14
C ALA A 366 18.60 -16.54 20.01
N VAL A 367 17.71 -16.67 21.00
CA VAL A 367 16.68 -17.73 20.98
C VAL A 367 15.62 -17.45 19.91
N HIS A 368 15.06 -16.24 19.84
CA HIS A 368 13.90 -15.98 18.98
C HIS A 368 14.26 -15.77 17.52
N LEU A 369 15.22 -14.89 17.23
CA LEU A 369 15.49 -14.45 15.86
C LEU A 369 16.57 -15.31 15.21
N LYS A 370 17.74 -15.43 15.86
CA LYS A 370 18.87 -16.25 15.36
C LYS A 370 18.51 -17.74 15.34
N GLY A 371 17.86 -18.26 16.37
CA GLY A 371 17.36 -19.63 16.41
C GLY A 371 16.33 -19.93 15.31
N THR A 372 15.41 -19.00 15.03
CA THR A 372 14.47 -19.13 13.90
C THR A 372 15.20 -19.14 12.55
N PHE A 373 16.18 -18.25 12.36
CA PHE A 373 17.03 -18.22 11.16
C PHE A 373 17.81 -19.54 10.98
N ASN A 374 18.50 -20.04 12.02
CA ASN A 374 19.29 -21.27 11.95
C ASN A 374 18.40 -22.51 11.71
N CYS A 375 17.23 -22.62 12.36
CA CYS A 375 16.27 -23.69 12.10
C CYS A 375 15.73 -23.69 10.66
N VAL A 376 15.40 -22.51 10.10
CA VAL A 376 14.97 -22.40 8.69
C VAL A 376 16.10 -22.75 7.73
N LYS A 377 17.29 -22.18 7.95
CA LYS A 377 18.51 -22.42 7.15
C LYS A 377 18.84 -23.91 7.03
N ALA A 378 18.65 -24.69 8.11
CA ALA A 378 18.87 -26.14 8.12
C ALA A 378 17.82 -26.94 7.30
N VAL A 379 16.54 -26.54 7.29
CA VAL A 379 15.51 -27.22 6.46
C VAL A 379 15.49 -26.76 5.01
N TRP A 380 15.98 -25.56 4.71
CA TRP A 380 15.82 -24.91 3.39
C TRP A 380 16.34 -25.75 2.20
N PRO A 381 17.55 -26.35 2.24
CA PRO A 381 18.05 -27.15 1.12
C PRO A 381 17.22 -28.43 0.88
N ILE A 382 16.62 -28.99 1.93
CA ILE A 382 15.73 -30.16 1.85
C ILE A 382 14.45 -29.75 1.11
N PHE A 383 13.83 -28.66 1.54
CA PHE A 383 12.60 -28.12 0.96
C PHE A 383 12.78 -27.72 -0.51
N GLN A 384 13.90 -27.05 -0.85
CA GLN A 384 14.24 -26.70 -2.23
C GLN A 384 14.44 -27.95 -3.11
N LYS A 385 15.15 -28.97 -2.62
CA LYS A 385 15.41 -30.22 -3.36
C LYS A 385 14.12 -31.00 -3.64
N GLN A 386 13.20 -31.07 -2.68
CA GLN A 386 11.96 -31.83 -2.82
C GLN A 386 10.78 -31.04 -3.43
N LYS A 387 10.98 -29.75 -3.74
CA LYS A 387 9.93 -28.83 -4.23
C LYS A 387 8.65 -28.83 -3.38
N TYR A 388 8.84 -28.90 -2.06
CA TYR A 388 7.78 -28.79 -1.07
C TYR A 388 8.38 -28.36 0.26
N GLY A 389 7.83 -27.31 0.86
CA GLY A 389 8.10 -26.95 2.24
C GLY A 389 6.96 -26.13 2.84
N ARG A 390 6.81 -26.20 4.16
CA ARG A 390 5.89 -25.34 4.90
C ARG A 390 6.59 -24.81 6.15
N VAL A 391 6.86 -23.50 6.18
CA VAL A 391 7.46 -22.81 7.33
C VAL A 391 6.36 -22.02 8.03
N LEU A 392 6.26 -22.18 9.35
CA LEU A 392 5.44 -21.35 10.22
C LEU A 392 6.32 -20.76 11.31
N THR A 393 6.41 -19.43 11.35
CA THR A 393 7.17 -18.72 12.39
C THR A 393 6.23 -18.12 13.42
N ILE A 394 6.65 -18.13 14.69
CA ILE A 394 5.85 -17.56 15.77
C ILE A 394 6.34 -16.14 16.07
N ALA A 395 5.59 -15.14 15.63
CA ALA A 395 5.75 -13.75 16.05
C ALA A 395 5.09 -13.52 17.43
N SER A 396 4.50 -12.36 17.67
CA SER A 396 3.65 -12.05 18.82
C SER A 396 2.92 -10.74 18.58
N ASN A 397 1.76 -10.54 19.20
CA ASN A 397 1.06 -9.26 19.22
C ASN A 397 1.91 -8.14 19.84
N VAL A 398 2.83 -8.48 20.74
CA VAL A 398 3.85 -7.57 21.28
C VAL A 398 4.84 -7.12 20.21
N GLY A 399 5.11 -7.94 19.19
CA GLY A 399 5.90 -7.58 18.01
C GLY A 399 5.11 -6.82 16.93
N ILE A 400 3.78 -6.93 16.91
CA ILE A 400 2.92 -6.14 16.00
C ILE A 400 2.75 -4.72 16.57
N TYR A 401 2.31 -4.61 17.83
CA TYR A 401 1.84 -3.36 18.45
C TYR A 401 2.85 -2.70 19.41
N GLY A 402 3.92 -3.40 19.80
CA GLY A 402 4.81 -2.98 20.90
C GLY A 402 4.19 -3.23 22.29
N ASN A 403 5.02 -3.24 23.33
CA ASN A 403 4.55 -3.28 24.72
C ASN A 403 5.59 -2.72 25.70
N PHE A 404 5.13 -2.03 26.74
CA PHE A 404 5.99 -1.47 27.80
C PHE A 404 6.78 -2.59 28.49
N GLY A 405 8.09 -2.41 28.66
CA GLY A 405 8.95 -3.38 29.35
C GLY A 405 9.39 -4.59 28.53
N GLN A 406 9.11 -4.62 27.22
CA GLN A 406 9.41 -5.75 26.33
C GLN A 406 10.15 -5.29 25.06
N ALA A 407 11.04 -4.30 25.14
CA ALA A 407 11.74 -3.74 23.98
C ALA A 407 12.55 -4.79 23.19
N ASN A 408 13.25 -5.69 23.88
CA ASN A 408 13.92 -6.86 23.31
C ASN A 408 12.95 -7.81 22.59
N TYR A 409 11.94 -8.32 23.30
CA TYR A 409 11.00 -9.32 22.79
C TYR A 409 10.13 -8.78 21.65
N SER A 410 9.62 -7.55 21.78
CA SER A 410 8.86 -6.86 20.73
C SER A 410 9.69 -6.73 19.45
N THR A 411 10.93 -6.27 19.53
CA THR A 411 11.81 -6.13 18.35
C THR A 411 12.16 -7.47 17.73
N ALA A 412 12.54 -8.48 18.52
CA ALA A 412 12.85 -9.81 18.01
C ALA A 412 11.64 -10.48 17.33
N LYS A 413 10.44 -10.38 17.93
CA LYS A 413 9.19 -10.91 17.33
C LYS A 413 8.72 -10.12 16.10
N ALA A 414 9.09 -8.85 15.96
CA ALA A 414 8.82 -8.07 14.74
C ALA A 414 9.79 -8.41 13.61
N ALA A 415 11.07 -8.61 13.90
CA ALA A 415 12.07 -9.03 12.91
C ALA A 415 11.71 -10.37 12.25
N ILE A 416 11.10 -11.29 13.00
CA ILE A 416 10.53 -12.55 12.46
C ILE A 416 9.50 -12.30 11.34
N ILE A 417 8.72 -11.20 11.39
CA ILE A 417 7.71 -10.88 10.36
C ILE A 417 8.40 -10.55 9.03
N GLY A 418 9.38 -9.65 9.05
CA GLY A 418 10.17 -9.30 7.85
C GLY A 418 10.96 -10.49 7.31
N PHE A 419 11.62 -11.24 8.20
CA PHE A 419 12.34 -12.48 7.86
C PHE A 419 11.45 -13.47 7.10
N THR A 420 10.26 -13.75 7.62
CA THR A 420 9.34 -14.74 7.04
C THR A 420 8.75 -14.28 5.71
N ARG A 421 8.57 -12.97 5.51
CA ARG A 421 8.13 -12.42 4.22
C ARG A 421 9.20 -12.55 3.13
N THR A 422 10.48 -12.36 3.45
CA THR A 422 11.56 -12.70 2.50
C THR A 422 11.56 -14.20 2.17
N LEU A 423 11.38 -15.09 3.16
CA LEU A 423 11.26 -16.53 2.89
C LEU A 423 10.07 -16.87 1.98
N ALA A 424 8.94 -16.16 2.11
CA ALA A 424 7.77 -16.37 1.26
C ALA A 424 8.08 -16.08 -0.21
N ILE A 425 8.85 -15.02 -0.49
CA ILE A 425 9.31 -14.63 -1.82
C ILE A 425 10.36 -15.64 -2.35
N GLU A 426 11.39 -15.96 -1.55
CA GLU A 426 12.45 -16.89 -1.96
C GLU A 426 11.95 -18.34 -2.14
N GLY A 427 10.88 -18.71 -1.45
CA GLY A 427 10.29 -20.04 -1.44
C GLY A 427 9.32 -20.35 -2.58
N GLU A 428 8.75 -19.32 -3.23
CA GLU A 428 7.68 -19.43 -4.23
C GLU A 428 8.01 -20.43 -5.35
N ARG A 429 9.12 -20.21 -6.06
CA ARG A 429 9.63 -21.06 -7.16
C ARG A 429 9.98 -22.50 -6.75
N TYR A 430 9.89 -22.83 -5.46
CA TYR A 430 10.16 -24.15 -4.87
C TYR A 430 8.93 -24.75 -4.16
N ASN A 431 7.74 -24.13 -4.20
CA ASN A 431 6.57 -24.52 -3.39
C ASN A 431 6.92 -24.62 -1.89
N ILE A 432 7.67 -23.63 -1.40
CA ILE A 432 7.94 -23.42 0.02
C ILE A 432 7.10 -22.24 0.47
N LEU A 433 6.01 -22.51 1.19
CA LEU A 433 5.16 -21.45 1.73
C LEU A 433 5.61 -21.12 3.15
N ALA A 434 5.76 -19.83 3.47
CA ALA A 434 6.25 -19.35 4.76
C ALA A 434 5.25 -18.34 5.35
N ASN A 435 4.67 -18.64 6.52
CA ASN A 435 3.63 -17.81 7.15
C ASN A 435 3.98 -17.48 8.60
N ILE A 436 3.33 -16.44 9.13
CA ILE A 436 3.56 -15.94 10.49
C ILE A 436 2.31 -16.15 11.34
N LEU A 437 2.49 -16.73 12.53
CA LEU A 437 1.44 -16.81 13.56
C LEU A 437 1.78 -15.88 14.73
N ALA A 438 0.81 -15.11 15.20
CA ALA A 438 0.89 -14.30 16.40
C ALA A 438 -0.14 -14.81 17.44
N PRO A 439 0.20 -15.87 18.20
CA PRO A 439 -0.70 -16.44 19.18
C PRO A 439 -0.75 -15.59 20.46
N SER A 440 -1.93 -15.55 21.09
CA SER A 440 -2.12 -15.14 22.49
C SER A 440 -2.66 -16.34 23.27
N ALA A 441 -1.79 -17.04 24.00
CA ALA A 441 -2.12 -18.31 24.66
C ALA A 441 -1.45 -18.48 26.02
N GLY A 442 -2.17 -19.14 26.94
CA GLY A 442 -1.69 -19.58 28.25
C GLY A 442 -0.58 -20.62 28.10
N THR A 443 0.62 -20.28 28.56
CA THR A 443 1.83 -21.11 28.51
C THR A 443 2.72 -20.79 29.70
N ALA A 444 3.71 -21.63 30.00
CA ALA A 444 4.74 -21.37 31.02
C ALA A 444 5.47 -20.01 30.85
N MET A 445 5.41 -19.41 29.66
CA MET A 445 5.87 -18.04 29.41
C MET A 445 4.91 -17.00 30.00
N THR A 446 3.61 -17.11 29.72
CA THR A 446 2.58 -16.14 30.15
C THR A 446 2.05 -16.38 31.57
N GLU A 447 2.16 -17.60 32.10
CA GLU A 447 1.82 -17.95 33.50
C GLU A 447 2.54 -17.06 34.52
N THR A 448 3.69 -16.50 34.14
CA THR A 448 4.46 -15.57 34.98
C THR A 448 3.89 -14.13 35.03
N ILE A 449 2.91 -13.80 34.18
CA ILE A 449 2.39 -12.43 33.97
C ILE A 449 0.86 -12.32 33.83
N TRP A 450 0.13 -13.43 33.67
CA TRP A 450 -1.33 -13.47 33.52
C TRP A 450 -2.01 -14.15 34.72
N THR A 451 -3.32 -13.93 34.91
CA THR A 451 -4.07 -14.63 35.96
C THR A 451 -4.36 -16.09 35.57
N PRO A 452 -4.60 -17.00 36.54
CA PRO A 452 -4.91 -18.40 36.25
C PRO A 452 -6.10 -18.58 35.29
N GLU A 453 -7.12 -17.74 35.40
CA GLU A 453 -8.33 -17.78 34.57
C GLU A 453 -8.03 -17.34 33.12
N MET A 454 -7.08 -16.42 32.91
CA MET A 454 -6.61 -16.04 31.58
C MET A 454 -5.77 -17.16 30.95
N VAL A 455 -4.91 -17.82 31.73
CA VAL A 455 -4.13 -18.98 31.28
C VAL A 455 -5.06 -20.12 30.89
N GLU A 456 -6.04 -20.46 31.74
CA GLU A 456 -7.00 -21.52 31.46
C GLU A 456 -7.98 -21.15 30.33
N GLY A 457 -8.39 -19.89 30.20
CA GLY A 457 -9.29 -19.46 29.12
C GLY A 457 -8.64 -19.44 27.73
N LEU A 458 -7.31 -19.32 27.65
CA LEU A 458 -6.56 -19.13 26.40
C LEU A 458 -5.63 -20.31 26.09
N LYS A 459 -6.07 -21.55 26.28
CA LYS A 459 -5.24 -22.76 26.13
C LYS A 459 -4.54 -22.86 24.75
N PRO A 460 -3.29 -23.35 24.66
CA PRO A 460 -2.48 -23.32 23.44
C PRO A 460 -3.03 -24.23 22.33
N GLU A 461 -3.87 -25.21 22.66
CA GLU A 461 -4.62 -26.02 21.71
C GLU A 461 -5.54 -25.17 20.82
N TYR A 462 -5.89 -23.95 21.22
CA TYR A 462 -6.67 -23.01 20.40
C TYR A 462 -5.83 -22.25 19.35
N ALA A 463 -4.50 -22.42 19.34
CA ALA A 463 -3.63 -21.94 18.25
C ALA A 463 -3.28 -23.06 17.24
N ALA A 464 -3.23 -24.32 17.70
CA ALA A 464 -2.83 -25.47 16.89
C ALA A 464 -3.65 -25.72 15.61
N PRO A 465 -4.99 -25.49 15.54
CA PRO A 465 -5.78 -25.67 14.33
C PRO A 465 -5.36 -24.76 13.18
N VAL A 466 -5.06 -23.49 13.48
CA VAL A 466 -4.63 -22.50 12.48
C VAL A 466 -3.19 -22.79 12.04
N ALA A 467 -2.31 -23.11 12.99
CA ALA A 467 -0.95 -23.56 12.70
C ALA A 467 -0.95 -24.80 11.77
N GLY A 468 -1.74 -25.81 12.12
CA GLY A 468 -1.90 -27.04 11.35
C GLY A 468 -2.43 -26.79 9.94
N TYR A 469 -3.43 -25.92 9.77
CA TYR A 469 -3.91 -25.56 8.43
C TYR A 469 -2.79 -24.92 7.58
N LEU A 470 -2.08 -23.93 8.13
CA LEU A 470 -1.00 -23.21 7.43
C LEU A 470 0.15 -24.13 7.00
N ILE A 471 0.49 -25.16 7.80
CA ILE A 471 1.51 -26.16 7.45
C ILE A 471 0.98 -27.40 6.68
N SER A 472 -0.32 -27.45 6.38
CA SER A 472 -0.91 -28.56 5.64
C SER A 472 -0.62 -28.48 4.14
N HIS A 473 -0.74 -29.63 3.45
CA HIS A 473 -0.76 -29.70 1.99
C HIS A 473 -1.95 -28.93 1.38
N ALA A 474 -3.01 -28.70 2.18
CA ALA A 474 -4.24 -28.03 1.79
C ALA A 474 -4.18 -26.49 1.95
N ASN A 475 -3.03 -25.96 2.40
CA ASN A 475 -2.59 -24.62 2.10
C ASN A 475 -1.74 -24.65 0.82
N GLU A 476 -2.34 -24.16 -0.27
CA GLU A 476 -1.78 -24.20 -1.62
C GLU A 476 -1.20 -22.85 -2.06
N VAL A 477 -1.70 -21.73 -1.50
CA VAL A 477 -1.40 -20.35 -1.96
C VAL A 477 -1.08 -19.34 -0.86
N THR A 478 -1.36 -19.62 0.42
CA THR A 478 -1.12 -18.64 1.50
C THR A 478 0.36 -18.64 1.88
N THR A 479 1.04 -17.51 1.67
CA THR A 479 2.46 -17.29 2.01
C THR A 479 2.71 -15.80 2.28
N GLY A 480 3.68 -15.47 3.14
CA GLY A 480 4.01 -14.10 3.57
C GLY A 480 3.01 -13.45 4.55
N ASP A 481 1.88 -14.13 4.81
CA ASP A 481 0.77 -13.59 5.58
C ASP A 481 0.92 -13.84 7.09
N LEU A 482 0.35 -12.90 7.85
CA LEU A 482 0.43 -12.81 9.30
C LEU A 482 -0.96 -13.02 9.91
N PHE A 483 -1.07 -13.96 10.85
CA PHE A 483 -2.34 -14.34 11.47
C PHE A 483 -2.30 -14.18 12.99
N GLU A 484 -3.16 -13.33 13.53
CA GLU A 484 -3.44 -13.29 14.97
C GLU A 484 -4.37 -14.44 15.36
N VAL A 485 -4.08 -15.12 16.48
CA VAL A 485 -4.95 -16.18 17.03
C VAL A 485 -5.04 -16.08 18.55
N SER A 486 -6.25 -16.14 19.10
CA SER A 486 -6.48 -15.94 20.54
C SER A 486 -7.82 -16.56 20.96
N GLY A 487 -7.78 -17.55 21.87
CA GLY A 487 -8.98 -18.08 22.54
C GLY A 487 -10.11 -18.53 21.62
N GLY A 488 -9.80 -19.19 20.50
CA GLY A 488 -10.80 -19.61 19.50
C GLY A 488 -11.11 -18.59 18.40
N TRP A 489 -10.58 -17.37 18.43
CA TRP A 489 -10.67 -16.42 17.32
C TRP A 489 -9.37 -16.39 16.50
N ALA A 490 -9.50 -16.18 15.18
CA ALA A 490 -8.38 -16.03 14.25
C ALA A 490 -8.66 -14.96 13.16
N ALA A 491 -7.66 -14.13 12.84
CA ALA A 491 -7.73 -13.08 11.82
C ALA A 491 -6.38 -12.86 11.11
N GLN A 492 -6.41 -12.38 9.87
CA GLN A 492 -5.25 -11.93 9.11
C GLN A 492 -4.94 -10.46 9.42
N THR A 493 -3.65 -10.11 9.52
CA THR A 493 -3.15 -8.74 9.70
C THR A 493 -2.21 -8.38 8.55
N ARG A 494 -2.44 -7.24 7.89
CA ARG A 494 -1.63 -6.72 6.79
C ARG A 494 -1.26 -5.25 7.00
N TRP A 495 -0.38 -4.72 6.16
CA TRP A 495 -0.14 -3.28 6.10
C TRP A 495 -1.25 -2.58 5.33
N GLN A 496 -1.65 -1.41 5.81
CA GLN A 496 -2.40 -0.43 5.05
C GLN A 496 -1.59 0.88 5.04
N ARG A 497 -1.45 1.48 3.86
CA ARG A 497 -0.75 2.73 3.60
C ARG A 497 -1.77 3.80 3.21
N ALA A 498 -1.65 4.99 3.80
CA ALA A 498 -2.42 6.15 3.41
C ALA A 498 -2.19 6.47 1.92
N PHE A 499 -3.16 7.11 1.25
CA PHE A 499 -2.94 7.60 -0.13
C PHE A 499 -1.77 8.59 -0.18
N GLY A 500 -1.55 9.35 0.90
CA GLY A 500 -0.36 10.15 1.11
C GLY A 500 -0.40 11.50 0.39
N PHE A 501 0.78 12.03 0.10
CA PHE A 501 0.96 13.24 -0.70
C PHE A 501 2.25 13.15 -1.54
N ALA A 502 2.19 13.64 -2.78
CA ALA A 502 3.34 13.73 -3.69
C ALA A 502 3.78 15.20 -3.86
N PHE A 503 5.07 15.45 -3.66
CA PHE A 503 5.68 16.77 -3.74
C PHE A 503 6.44 16.96 -5.07
N SER A 504 6.30 18.15 -5.65
CA SER A 504 6.90 18.53 -6.93
C SER A 504 8.42 18.48 -6.90
N HIS A 505 9.02 17.79 -7.88
CA HIS A 505 10.48 17.73 -8.04
C HIS A 505 11.09 19.06 -8.53
N ARG A 506 10.26 19.99 -8.99
CA ARG A 506 10.65 21.30 -9.54
C ARG A 506 11.00 22.33 -8.46
N LYS A 507 10.77 22.02 -7.18
CA LYS A 507 10.98 22.91 -6.02
C LYS A 507 11.70 22.15 -4.90
N GLU A 508 12.42 22.87 -4.04
CA GLU A 508 12.96 22.30 -2.81
C GLU A 508 11.82 21.87 -1.88
N LEU A 509 11.82 20.61 -1.44
CA LEU A 509 10.86 20.14 -0.45
C LEU A 509 11.30 20.62 0.94
N THR A 510 10.51 21.48 1.57
CA THR A 510 10.84 22.02 2.90
C THR A 510 10.03 21.33 4.01
N PRO A 511 10.52 21.34 5.27
CA PRO A 511 9.77 20.80 6.42
C PRO A 511 8.40 21.46 6.60
N GLU A 512 8.28 22.74 6.24
CA GLU A 512 7.02 23.47 6.28
C GLU A 512 5.99 22.90 5.29
N ALA A 513 6.40 22.62 4.04
CA ALA A 513 5.51 22.03 3.04
C ALA A 513 5.01 20.62 3.42
N VAL A 514 5.83 19.84 4.14
CA VAL A 514 5.41 18.53 4.70
C VAL A 514 4.41 18.72 5.85
N LEU A 515 4.60 19.73 6.71
CA LEU A 515 3.67 20.05 7.79
C LEU A 515 2.31 20.55 7.25
N ASP A 516 2.31 21.40 6.23
CA ASP A 516 1.12 21.93 5.57
C ASP A 516 0.28 20.85 4.87
N LYS A 517 0.86 19.67 4.61
CA LYS A 517 0.20 18.49 4.01
C LYS A 517 0.02 17.32 4.98
N TRP A 518 0.25 17.53 6.27
CA TRP A 518 0.22 16.46 7.29
C TRP A 518 -1.09 15.65 7.29
N THR A 519 -2.25 16.30 7.14
CA THR A 519 -3.56 15.63 7.11
C THR A 519 -3.73 14.73 5.88
N SER A 520 -3.14 15.08 4.73
CA SER A 520 -3.14 14.21 3.54
C SER A 520 -2.18 13.02 3.70
N ILE A 521 -0.99 13.28 4.26
CA ILE A 521 0.02 12.25 4.56
C ILE A 521 -0.51 11.20 5.56
N THR A 522 -1.31 11.64 6.53
CA THR A 522 -1.87 10.79 7.60
C THR A 522 -3.34 10.37 7.35
N GLY A 523 -3.88 10.67 6.16
CA GLY A 523 -5.26 10.42 5.79
C GLY A 523 -5.47 9.00 5.27
N PHE A 524 -6.31 8.22 5.96
CA PHE A 524 -6.77 6.91 5.50
C PHE A 524 -8.23 7.01 5.06
N ASP A 525 -8.42 7.17 3.76
CA ASP A 525 -9.71 7.09 3.06
C ASP A 525 -9.70 5.90 2.07
N ASP A 526 -10.74 5.77 1.25
CA ASP A 526 -10.97 4.63 0.35
C ASP A 526 -9.88 4.45 -0.73
N ARG A 527 -8.94 5.40 -0.86
CA ARG A 527 -7.77 5.32 -1.74
C ARG A 527 -6.53 4.70 -1.05
N ALA A 528 -6.64 4.28 0.21
CA ALA A 528 -5.55 3.63 0.95
C ALA A 528 -5.16 2.28 0.32
N THR A 529 -3.86 2.01 0.17
CA THR A 529 -3.34 0.81 -0.50
C THR A 529 -2.74 -0.20 0.48
N HIS A 530 -2.54 -1.45 0.03
CA HIS A 530 -2.12 -2.57 0.89
C HIS A 530 -0.86 -3.29 0.36
N PRO A 531 0.28 -2.56 0.18
CA PRO A 531 1.46 -3.10 -0.47
C PRO A 531 1.98 -4.38 0.18
N ARG A 532 2.23 -5.40 -0.66
CA ARG A 532 2.69 -6.73 -0.27
C ARG A 532 4.17 -6.99 -0.61
N SER A 533 4.81 -6.12 -1.40
CA SER A 533 6.24 -6.17 -1.69
C SER A 533 6.88 -4.77 -1.73
N ALA A 534 8.21 -4.71 -1.57
CA ALA A 534 8.97 -3.47 -1.73
C ALA A 534 8.93 -2.91 -3.17
N GLN A 535 8.74 -3.77 -4.17
CA GLN A 535 8.55 -3.37 -5.57
C GLN A 535 7.19 -2.68 -5.76
N GLU A 536 6.11 -3.29 -5.29
CA GLU A 536 4.74 -2.73 -5.38
C GLU A 536 4.64 -1.37 -4.67
N ALA A 537 5.27 -1.25 -3.49
CA ALA A 537 5.35 0.00 -2.75
C ALA A 537 6.08 1.11 -3.54
N LEU A 538 7.13 0.75 -4.29
CA LEU A 538 7.91 1.65 -5.16
C LEU A 538 7.17 1.99 -6.46
N GLU A 539 6.50 1.04 -7.12
CA GLU A 539 5.71 1.27 -8.32
C GLU A 539 4.54 2.22 -8.04
N GLN A 540 3.79 1.97 -6.96
CA GLN A 540 2.74 2.89 -6.49
C GLN A 540 3.30 4.25 -6.02
N MET A 541 4.55 4.30 -5.54
CA MET A 541 5.22 5.58 -5.31
C MET A 541 5.46 6.31 -6.65
N LEU A 542 6.14 5.67 -7.60
CA LEU A 542 6.51 6.26 -8.90
C LEU A 542 5.30 6.66 -9.75
N GLY A 543 4.17 5.95 -9.69
CA GLY A 543 2.93 6.36 -10.36
C GLY A 543 2.40 7.72 -9.88
N ASN A 544 2.62 8.06 -8.61
CA ASN A 544 2.30 9.39 -8.09
C ASN A 544 3.31 10.48 -8.54
N PHE A 545 4.44 10.10 -9.15
CA PHE A 545 5.45 11.05 -9.64
C PHE A 545 5.17 11.45 -11.08
N THR A 546 4.73 10.51 -11.92
CA THR A 546 4.22 10.86 -13.24
C THR A 546 3.00 11.75 -13.09
N ALA A 547 2.04 11.40 -12.23
CA ALA A 547 0.91 12.25 -11.88
C ALA A 547 1.34 13.65 -11.38
N ALA A 548 2.20 13.76 -10.36
CA ALA A 548 2.61 15.06 -9.81
C ALA A 548 3.51 15.90 -10.75
N ASN A 549 4.14 15.29 -11.76
CA ASN A 549 4.86 16.01 -12.81
C ASN A 549 3.97 16.38 -14.01
N GLU A 550 2.88 15.64 -14.25
CA GLU A 550 1.82 15.98 -15.21
C GLU A 550 0.94 17.12 -14.68
N GLU A 551 0.53 17.08 -13.40
CA GLU A 551 -0.15 18.18 -12.68
C GLU A 551 0.63 19.51 -12.68
N GLN A 552 1.93 19.47 -12.95
CA GLN A 552 2.81 20.66 -12.97
C GLN A 552 3.67 20.71 -14.24
N GLY A 553 3.18 20.07 -15.31
CA GLY A 553 3.83 19.97 -16.61
C GLY A 553 3.72 21.28 -17.40
N SER A 554 4.68 22.19 -17.21
CA SER A 554 4.73 23.48 -17.91
C SER A 554 5.12 23.38 -19.39
N ASP A 555 4.27 22.79 -20.21
CA ASP A 555 3.85 23.48 -21.42
C ASP A 555 2.59 24.31 -21.07
N ALA A 556 2.27 25.36 -21.84
CA ALA A 556 1.02 26.07 -21.62
C ALA A 556 -0.14 25.09 -21.88
N ASN A 557 -1.10 24.99 -20.95
CA ASN A 557 -2.29 24.16 -21.14
C ASN A 557 -2.96 24.56 -22.47
N PRO A 558 -3.00 23.69 -23.49
CA PRO A 558 -3.41 24.08 -24.85
C PRO A 558 -4.91 24.41 -24.95
N TYR A 559 -5.64 24.24 -23.84
CA TYR A 559 -7.06 24.50 -23.70
C TYR A 559 -7.38 25.61 -22.68
N ALA A 560 -6.37 26.23 -22.06
CA ALA A 560 -6.55 27.41 -21.22
C ALA A 560 -6.87 28.64 -22.08
N ASP A 561 -7.97 29.32 -21.75
CA ASP A 561 -8.37 30.57 -22.39
C ASP A 561 -7.93 31.74 -21.50
N PRO A 562 -7.24 32.78 -22.03
CA PRO A 562 -6.93 33.99 -21.28
C PRO A 562 -8.15 34.73 -20.69
N GLU A 563 -9.36 34.46 -21.19
CA GLU A 563 -10.62 34.99 -20.65
C GLU A 563 -11.26 34.09 -19.57
N ASP A 564 -10.75 32.87 -19.31
CA ASP A 564 -11.29 31.95 -18.29
C ASP A 564 -11.29 32.59 -16.88
N PRO A 565 -12.43 32.59 -16.16
CA PRO A 565 -12.47 32.94 -14.74
C PRO A 565 -11.58 32.01 -13.89
N GLU A 566 -10.94 32.53 -12.84
CA GLU A 566 -9.97 31.77 -11.99
C GLU A 566 -10.44 30.35 -11.58
N PRO A 567 -11.70 30.10 -11.16
CA PRO A 567 -12.15 28.76 -10.81
C PRO A 567 -12.13 27.78 -12.00
N ILE A 568 -12.36 28.28 -13.22
CA ILE A 568 -12.42 27.50 -14.47
C ILE A 568 -11.01 27.28 -15.02
N ALA A 569 -10.16 28.31 -15.05
CA ALA A 569 -8.75 28.17 -15.41
C ALA A 569 -8.07 27.12 -14.52
N ARG A 570 -8.26 27.24 -13.19
CA ARG A 570 -7.76 26.25 -12.22
C ARG A 570 -8.38 24.86 -12.43
N ALA A 571 -9.67 24.76 -12.77
CA ALA A 571 -10.29 23.47 -13.04
C ALA A 571 -9.71 22.81 -14.31
N LYS A 572 -9.46 23.57 -15.39
CA LYS A 572 -8.82 23.07 -16.62
C LYS A 572 -7.42 22.53 -16.37
N ASP A 573 -6.66 23.13 -15.45
CA ASP A 573 -5.33 22.65 -15.08
C ASP A 573 -5.36 21.44 -14.12
N THR A 574 -6.31 21.38 -13.19
CA THR A 574 -6.35 20.35 -12.12
C THR A 574 -7.23 19.14 -12.39
N SER A 575 -8.21 19.23 -13.30
CA SER A 575 -9.22 18.19 -13.52
C SER A 575 -8.82 17.20 -14.63
N ILE A 576 -7.60 16.68 -14.55
CA ILE A 576 -7.09 15.61 -15.42
C ILE A 576 -7.40 14.26 -14.76
N GLN A 577 -7.93 13.30 -15.52
CA GLN A 577 -8.25 11.95 -15.05
C GLN A 577 -7.68 10.91 -16.02
N THR A 578 -6.92 9.94 -15.51
CA THR A 578 -6.34 8.83 -16.30
C THR A 578 -6.77 7.50 -15.71
N GLY A 579 -7.12 6.54 -16.57
CA GLY A 579 -7.64 5.24 -16.14
C GLY A 579 -7.61 4.20 -17.26
N GLU A 580 -7.70 2.93 -16.87
CA GLU A 580 -7.63 1.81 -17.81
C GLU A 580 -9.02 1.35 -18.27
N TYR A 581 -9.08 0.78 -19.47
CA TYR A 581 -10.24 0.08 -19.99
C TYR A 581 -9.78 -1.22 -20.67
N ASN A 582 -10.11 -2.35 -20.05
CA ASN A 582 -9.77 -3.70 -20.54
C ASN A 582 -11.03 -4.35 -21.10
N TYR A 583 -10.96 -4.92 -22.31
CA TYR A 583 -12.11 -5.51 -22.99
C TYR A 583 -11.73 -6.72 -23.85
N SER A 584 -12.74 -7.55 -24.12
CA SER A 584 -12.65 -8.78 -24.90
C SER A 584 -13.65 -8.80 -26.07
N GLU A 585 -13.55 -9.82 -26.91
CA GLU A 585 -14.47 -10.10 -28.02
C GLU A 585 -15.93 -10.15 -27.53
N ARG A 586 -16.15 -10.70 -26.32
CA ARG A 586 -17.46 -10.73 -25.64
C ARG A 586 -18.02 -9.32 -25.42
N ASP A 587 -17.18 -8.37 -25.02
CA ASP A 587 -17.63 -7.01 -24.69
C ASP A 587 -17.92 -6.21 -25.97
N VAL A 588 -17.19 -6.50 -27.06
CA VAL A 588 -17.51 -6.05 -28.43
C VAL A 588 -18.84 -6.62 -28.91
N ILE A 589 -19.08 -7.92 -28.76
CA ILE A 589 -20.37 -8.56 -29.10
C ILE A 589 -21.51 -7.95 -28.29
N LEU A 590 -21.36 -7.80 -26.97
CA LEU A 590 -22.37 -7.19 -26.10
C LEU A 590 -22.67 -5.73 -26.46
N TYR A 591 -21.66 -4.94 -26.84
CA TYR A 591 -21.87 -3.59 -27.35
C TYR A 591 -22.63 -3.59 -28.69
N ASN A 592 -22.19 -4.41 -29.65
CA ASN A 592 -22.80 -4.50 -30.97
C ASN A 592 -24.28 -4.93 -30.86
N LEU A 593 -24.58 -5.96 -30.05
CA LEU A 593 -25.95 -6.38 -29.69
C LEU A 593 -26.73 -5.25 -28.98
N GLY A 594 -26.08 -4.48 -28.10
CA GLY A 594 -26.67 -3.35 -27.37
C GLY A 594 -27.13 -2.20 -28.28
N ILE A 595 -26.46 -1.99 -29.42
CA ILE A 595 -26.94 -1.12 -30.51
C ILE A 595 -27.71 -1.90 -31.59
N GLY A 596 -28.24 -3.07 -31.24
CA GLY A 596 -29.21 -3.85 -32.00
C GLY A 596 -28.65 -4.69 -33.14
N ALA A 597 -27.36 -5.02 -33.17
CA ALA A 597 -26.88 -6.10 -34.06
C ALA A 597 -27.65 -7.40 -33.72
N THR A 598 -27.84 -8.26 -34.71
CA THR A 598 -28.67 -9.46 -34.61
C THR A 598 -27.84 -10.73 -34.69
N GLU A 599 -28.46 -11.88 -34.42
CA GLU A 599 -27.86 -13.21 -34.66
C GLU A 599 -27.59 -13.51 -36.15
N GLN A 600 -28.09 -12.66 -37.07
CA GLN A 600 -27.75 -12.71 -38.50
C GLN A 600 -26.47 -11.91 -38.81
N ASP A 601 -26.10 -10.94 -37.96
CA ASP A 601 -24.96 -10.04 -38.15
C ASP A 601 -23.64 -10.64 -37.63
N LEU A 602 -23.31 -11.86 -38.05
CA LEU A 602 -22.22 -12.68 -37.48
C LEU A 602 -20.85 -11.97 -37.44
N GLN A 603 -20.57 -11.07 -38.40
CA GLN A 603 -19.38 -10.20 -38.40
C GLN A 603 -19.28 -9.24 -37.19
N TRP A 604 -20.34 -9.09 -36.41
CA TRP A 604 -20.43 -8.25 -35.21
C TRP A 604 -20.89 -9.03 -33.97
N THR A 605 -21.45 -10.23 -34.13
CA THR A 605 -22.06 -11.01 -33.04
C THR A 605 -21.44 -12.40 -32.82
N PHE A 606 -20.45 -12.81 -33.62
CA PHE A 606 -19.73 -14.07 -33.44
C PHE A 606 -18.20 -13.91 -33.63
N GLU A 607 -17.44 -14.26 -32.61
CA GLU A 607 -16.00 -14.00 -32.51
C GLU A 607 -15.12 -14.83 -33.46
N ASN A 608 -15.61 -15.99 -33.93
CA ASN A 608 -14.88 -16.84 -34.88
C ASN A 608 -15.27 -16.57 -36.35
N HIS A 609 -15.91 -15.44 -36.64
CA HIS A 609 -16.17 -15.01 -38.01
C HIS A 609 -14.91 -14.37 -38.62
N ASP A 610 -14.53 -14.72 -39.86
CA ASP A 610 -13.31 -14.23 -40.54
C ASP A 610 -13.19 -12.70 -40.65
N HIS A 611 -14.29 -11.98 -40.42
CA HIS A 611 -14.38 -10.52 -40.44
C HIS A 611 -14.99 -9.95 -39.14
N PHE A 612 -14.84 -10.65 -38.01
CA PHE A 612 -15.30 -10.18 -36.70
C PHE A 612 -14.67 -8.82 -36.37
N THR A 613 -15.48 -7.83 -35.99
CA THR A 613 -15.00 -6.46 -35.77
C THR A 613 -15.89 -5.66 -34.82
N ALA A 614 -15.30 -4.67 -34.14
CA ALA A 614 -16.05 -3.70 -33.35
C ALA A 614 -16.70 -2.64 -34.25
N LEU A 615 -17.98 -2.32 -34.00
CA LEU A 615 -18.61 -1.19 -34.68
C LEU A 615 -17.91 0.12 -34.28
N PRO A 616 -17.67 1.07 -35.22
CA PRO A 616 -16.84 2.26 -34.98
C PRO A 616 -17.17 3.06 -33.71
N THR A 617 -18.45 3.14 -33.34
CA THR A 617 -18.94 3.87 -32.16
C THR A 617 -18.54 3.21 -30.82
N PHE A 618 -17.99 2.00 -30.81
CA PHE A 618 -17.35 1.40 -29.63
C PHE A 618 -16.23 2.28 -29.06
N GLY A 619 -15.55 3.06 -29.92
CA GLY A 619 -14.51 4.02 -29.50
C GLY A 619 -14.97 5.13 -28.56
N VAL A 620 -16.29 5.30 -28.36
CA VAL A 620 -16.85 6.20 -27.35
C VAL A 620 -16.83 5.59 -25.94
N ILE A 621 -16.75 4.27 -25.79
CA ILE A 621 -16.85 3.59 -24.48
C ILE A 621 -15.64 3.83 -23.56
N PRO A 622 -14.37 3.76 -24.00
CA PRO A 622 -13.21 3.84 -23.12
C PRO A 622 -13.04 5.17 -22.36
N GLN A 623 -13.72 6.25 -22.76
CA GLN A 623 -13.68 7.52 -22.04
C GLN A 623 -14.59 7.56 -20.79
N PHE A 624 -15.52 6.62 -20.62
CA PHE A 624 -16.47 6.66 -19.49
C PHE A 624 -15.88 6.17 -18.16
N SER A 625 -14.75 5.44 -18.17
CA SER A 625 -14.04 5.11 -16.93
C SER A 625 -13.34 6.31 -16.27
N VAL A 626 -13.21 7.44 -16.99
CA VAL A 626 -12.50 8.65 -16.53
C VAL A 626 -13.31 9.94 -16.62
N SER A 627 -14.16 10.10 -17.63
CA SER A 627 -14.83 11.39 -17.90
C SER A 627 -15.95 11.71 -16.91
N PHE A 628 -16.59 10.69 -16.33
CA PHE A 628 -17.54 10.88 -15.22
C PHE A 628 -16.87 11.21 -13.89
N SER A 629 -15.56 10.90 -13.74
CA SER A 629 -14.78 11.18 -12.54
C SER A 629 -14.26 12.63 -12.46
N ILE A 630 -14.51 13.44 -13.49
CA ILE A 630 -14.13 14.86 -13.54
C ILE A 630 -15.08 15.67 -12.63
N PRO A 631 -14.59 16.39 -11.60
CA PRO A 631 -15.43 17.15 -10.69
C PRO A 631 -15.93 18.44 -11.33
N PHE A 632 -17.21 18.78 -11.12
CA PHE A 632 -17.83 20.03 -11.59
C PHE A 632 -18.20 21.00 -10.44
N ASP A 633 -17.64 20.82 -9.24
CA ASP A 633 -17.94 21.66 -8.05
C ASP A 633 -17.32 23.07 -8.12
N PHE A 634 -16.50 23.33 -9.16
CA PHE A 634 -16.07 24.67 -9.54
C PHE A 634 -17.19 25.52 -10.18
N LEU A 635 -18.30 24.91 -10.61
CA LEU A 635 -19.47 25.61 -11.14
C LEU A 635 -20.46 25.98 -10.01
N PRO A 636 -21.06 27.19 -10.04
CA PRO A 636 -22.06 27.57 -9.05
C PRO A 636 -23.30 26.69 -9.18
N ASN A 637 -23.96 26.34 -8.07
CA ASN A 637 -25.21 25.59 -8.07
C ASN A 637 -25.20 24.26 -8.86
N TYR A 638 -24.04 23.62 -9.04
CA TYR A 638 -23.94 22.31 -9.69
C TYR A 638 -24.85 21.28 -9.00
N ASN A 639 -25.48 20.41 -9.80
CA ASN A 639 -26.31 19.32 -9.34
C ASN A 639 -26.25 18.16 -10.36
N PRO A 640 -25.81 16.95 -9.98
CA PRO A 640 -25.63 15.83 -10.92
C PRO A 640 -26.93 15.38 -11.60
N ALA A 641 -28.09 15.52 -10.96
CA ALA A 641 -29.39 15.20 -11.57
C ALA A 641 -29.85 16.23 -12.63
N LYS A 642 -29.10 17.33 -12.82
CA LYS A 642 -29.34 18.36 -13.84
C LYS A 642 -28.26 18.39 -14.94
N LEU A 643 -27.34 17.43 -14.91
CA LEU A 643 -26.35 17.16 -15.95
C LEU A 643 -27.02 16.38 -17.09
N LEU A 644 -26.95 16.92 -18.30
CA LEU A 644 -27.37 16.24 -19.53
C LEU A 644 -26.17 16.11 -20.46
N HIS A 645 -25.97 14.95 -21.06
CA HIS A 645 -25.05 14.81 -22.19
C HIS A 645 -25.68 15.44 -23.44
N GLY A 646 -25.02 16.42 -24.05
CA GLY A 646 -25.54 17.22 -25.16
C GLY A 646 -24.96 16.81 -26.52
N GLU A 647 -23.64 16.69 -26.62
CA GLU A 647 -22.94 16.46 -27.89
C GLU A 647 -21.79 15.46 -27.70
N GLN A 648 -21.47 14.70 -28.76
CA GLN A 648 -20.38 13.74 -28.80
C GLN A 648 -19.64 13.83 -30.14
N TYR A 649 -18.31 13.86 -30.06
CA TYR A 649 -17.40 13.69 -31.18
C TYR A 649 -16.48 12.50 -30.92
N LEU A 650 -16.15 11.75 -31.97
CA LEU A 650 -15.19 10.64 -31.95
C LEU A 650 -14.34 10.68 -33.21
N SER A 651 -13.03 10.69 -33.03
CA SER A 651 -12.02 10.52 -34.08
C SER A 651 -11.28 9.20 -33.86
N ILE A 652 -11.45 8.27 -34.80
CA ILE A 652 -10.78 6.97 -34.79
C ILE A 652 -9.47 7.12 -35.56
N LYS A 653 -8.34 6.92 -34.87
CA LYS A 653 -6.98 7.11 -35.42
C LYS A 653 -6.39 5.84 -36.03
N LYS A 654 -6.82 4.66 -35.55
CA LYS A 654 -6.37 3.32 -36.00
C LYS A 654 -7.53 2.33 -36.07
N ALA A 655 -7.29 1.17 -36.69
CA ALA A 655 -8.24 0.05 -36.63
C ALA A 655 -8.50 -0.35 -35.18
N ILE A 656 -9.77 -0.61 -34.84
CA ILE A 656 -10.18 -1.01 -33.49
C ILE A 656 -9.85 -2.50 -33.31
N PRO A 657 -9.02 -2.90 -32.33
CA PRO A 657 -8.80 -4.32 -32.04
C PRO A 657 -10.06 -4.94 -31.42
N THR A 658 -10.20 -6.26 -31.52
CA THR A 658 -11.39 -6.99 -31.01
C THR A 658 -11.34 -7.29 -29.52
N SER A 659 -10.15 -7.19 -28.94
CA SER A 659 -9.84 -7.27 -27.50
C SER A 659 -8.58 -6.45 -27.21
N GLY A 660 -8.38 -6.03 -25.97
CA GLY A 660 -7.16 -5.34 -25.56
C GLY A 660 -7.25 -4.56 -24.25
N SER A 661 -6.12 -3.95 -23.91
CA SER A 661 -5.95 -3.08 -22.75
C SER A 661 -5.70 -1.65 -23.23
N LEU A 662 -6.58 -0.73 -22.86
CA LEU A 662 -6.48 0.68 -23.22
C LEU A 662 -6.19 1.54 -21.99
N VAL A 663 -5.52 2.67 -22.20
CA VAL A 663 -5.37 3.75 -21.21
C VAL A 663 -6.02 4.99 -21.80
N THR A 664 -6.99 5.58 -21.09
CA THR A 664 -7.62 6.84 -21.48
C THR A 664 -7.25 7.94 -20.50
N THR A 665 -6.88 9.11 -21.02
CA THR A 665 -6.71 10.35 -20.26
C THR A 665 -7.76 11.36 -20.70
N ALA A 666 -8.56 11.87 -19.78
CA ALA A 666 -9.59 12.90 -19.99
C ALA A 666 -9.24 14.19 -19.23
N ARG A 667 -9.67 15.34 -19.76
CA ARG A 667 -9.56 16.66 -19.13
C ARG A 667 -10.60 17.64 -19.67
N LEU A 668 -10.78 18.77 -19.01
CA LEU A 668 -11.61 19.86 -19.52
C LEU A 668 -10.97 20.51 -20.75
N LEU A 669 -11.77 20.72 -21.79
CA LEU A 669 -11.44 21.48 -23.00
C LEU A 669 -12.01 22.91 -22.91
N GLU A 670 -13.29 23.03 -22.58
CA GLU A 670 -14.02 24.31 -22.64
C GLU A 670 -15.08 24.37 -21.54
N VAL A 671 -15.36 25.57 -21.02
CA VAL A 671 -16.49 25.84 -20.12
C VAL A 671 -17.14 27.16 -20.50
N LEU A 672 -18.40 27.14 -20.94
CA LEU A 672 -19.14 28.33 -21.37
C LEU A 672 -20.39 28.56 -20.51
N ASP A 673 -20.70 29.82 -20.21
CA ASP A 673 -21.96 30.21 -19.57
C ASP A 673 -23.04 30.42 -20.63
N LYS A 674 -24.17 29.73 -20.47
CA LYS A 674 -25.40 29.90 -21.28
C LYS A 674 -26.52 30.54 -20.45
N GLY A 675 -26.16 31.32 -19.43
CA GLY A 675 -27.02 32.18 -18.61
C GLY A 675 -27.86 31.45 -17.55
N LYS A 676 -28.59 30.39 -17.93
CA LYS A 676 -29.31 29.51 -16.98
C LYS A 676 -28.71 28.09 -16.90
N ALA A 677 -27.57 27.86 -17.54
CA ALA A 677 -26.83 26.61 -17.55
C ALA A 677 -25.36 26.89 -17.88
N ALA A 678 -24.47 25.98 -17.50
CA ALA A 678 -23.14 25.88 -18.11
C ALA A 678 -23.17 24.86 -19.26
N THR A 679 -22.23 24.99 -20.20
CA THR A 679 -21.78 23.85 -21.02
C THR A 679 -20.32 23.57 -20.70
N VAL A 680 -19.99 22.31 -20.43
CA VAL A 680 -18.62 21.85 -20.16
C VAL A 680 -18.25 20.81 -21.20
N THR A 681 -17.17 21.06 -21.94
CA THR A 681 -16.66 20.15 -22.96
C THR A 681 -15.45 19.42 -22.38
N ILE A 682 -15.49 18.09 -22.37
CA ILE A 682 -14.37 17.22 -21.97
C ILE A 682 -13.71 16.70 -23.24
N ILE A 683 -12.38 16.75 -23.30
CA ILE A 683 -11.58 16.04 -24.32
C ILE A 683 -10.90 14.84 -23.67
N SER A 684 -10.85 13.72 -24.39
CA SER A 684 -10.12 12.53 -23.95
C SER A 684 -9.36 11.84 -25.09
N GLU A 685 -8.20 11.31 -24.75
CA GLU A 685 -7.32 10.57 -25.65
C GLU A 685 -7.14 9.14 -25.12
N THR A 686 -7.45 8.14 -25.94
CA THR A 686 -7.32 6.72 -25.61
C THR A 686 -6.20 6.08 -26.41
N LYS A 687 -5.24 5.50 -25.69
CA LYS A 687 -4.07 4.80 -26.21
C LYS A 687 -4.16 3.30 -25.97
N ASP A 688 -3.52 2.51 -26.82
CA ASP A 688 -3.18 1.12 -26.50
C ASP A 688 -2.13 1.07 -25.37
N LYS A 689 -2.34 0.20 -24.38
CA LYS A 689 -1.50 0.11 -23.18
C LYS A 689 -0.09 -0.43 -23.46
N VAL A 690 0.10 -1.22 -24.53
CA VAL A 690 1.37 -1.91 -24.81
C VAL A 690 2.28 -1.10 -25.72
N SER A 691 1.71 -0.49 -26.76
CA SER A 691 2.42 0.31 -27.77
C SER A 691 2.41 1.81 -27.49
N GLY A 692 1.49 2.30 -26.65
CA GLY A 692 1.31 3.73 -26.35
C GLY A 692 0.67 4.53 -27.49
N GLU A 693 0.25 3.88 -28.58
CA GLU A 693 -0.30 4.53 -29.76
C GLU A 693 -1.77 4.96 -29.54
N VAL A 694 -2.12 6.17 -29.99
CA VAL A 694 -3.50 6.68 -29.91
C VAL A 694 -4.41 5.91 -30.86
N ILE A 695 -5.51 5.37 -30.33
CA ILE A 695 -6.57 4.70 -31.09
C ILE A 695 -7.80 5.62 -31.22
N PHE A 696 -8.18 6.32 -30.14
CA PHE A 696 -9.33 7.22 -30.13
C PHE A 696 -8.99 8.59 -29.57
N GLU A 697 -9.65 9.61 -30.12
CA GLU A 697 -9.80 10.94 -29.52
C GLU A 697 -11.30 11.22 -29.45
N ASN A 698 -11.82 11.49 -28.26
CA ASN A 698 -13.23 11.82 -28.03
C ASN A 698 -13.35 13.24 -27.50
N GLN A 699 -14.46 13.90 -27.82
CA GLN A 699 -14.92 15.09 -27.10
C GLN A 699 -16.39 14.91 -26.72
N SER A 700 -16.75 15.27 -25.49
CA SER A 700 -18.14 15.19 -25.02
C SER A 700 -18.57 16.49 -24.33
N THR A 701 -19.67 17.08 -24.81
CA THR A 701 -20.24 18.32 -24.29
C THR A 701 -21.38 17.99 -23.32
N LEU A 702 -21.26 18.45 -22.08
CA LEU A 702 -22.24 18.30 -21.02
C LEU A 702 -22.97 19.63 -20.78
N ILE A 703 -24.29 19.59 -20.61
CA ILE A 703 -25.13 20.75 -20.32
C ILE A 703 -25.59 20.66 -18.87
N LEU A 704 -25.17 21.61 -18.03
CA LEU A 704 -25.40 21.59 -16.57
C LEU A 704 -26.45 22.63 -16.21
N ARG A 705 -27.72 22.22 -16.14
CA ARG A 705 -28.86 23.14 -15.97
C ARG A 705 -28.89 23.74 -14.57
N GLY A 706 -28.92 25.06 -14.49
CA GLY A 706 -28.83 25.84 -13.26
C GLY A 706 -27.42 26.35 -12.94
N ALA A 707 -26.38 25.79 -13.57
CA ALA A 707 -24.98 26.03 -13.20
C ALA A 707 -24.28 27.18 -13.97
N GLY A 708 -25.05 28.09 -14.57
CA GLY A 708 -24.55 29.28 -15.26
C GLY A 708 -24.38 30.49 -14.33
N ARG A 709 -24.31 31.69 -14.93
CA ARG A 709 -24.19 33.03 -14.29
C ARG A 709 -22.82 33.42 -13.72
N PHE A 710 -21.81 32.55 -13.79
CA PHE A 710 -20.50 32.76 -13.16
C PHE A 710 -19.67 33.93 -13.73
N TRP A 711 -20.05 34.53 -14.87
CA TRP A 711 -19.42 35.77 -15.37
C TRP A 711 -20.02 37.06 -14.76
N TRP A 712 -21.10 36.96 -13.99
CA TRP A 712 -21.90 38.11 -13.52
C TRP A 712 -22.03 38.18 -12.00
N GLU A 713 -21.76 37.08 -11.28
CA GLU A 713 -21.91 36.95 -9.83
C GLU A 713 -20.55 36.62 -9.20
N LYS A 714 -20.13 37.38 -8.17
CA LYS A 714 -18.71 37.49 -7.76
C LYS A 714 -18.28 36.65 -6.56
N ASP A 715 -19.18 35.88 -5.94
CA ASP A 715 -18.94 35.14 -4.70
C ASP A 715 -19.57 33.74 -4.73
N TRP A 716 -18.76 32.67 -4.71
CA TRP A 716 -19.23 31.32 -4.36
C TRP A 716 -18.16 30.43 -3.70
N LYS A 717 -18.60 29.44 -2.90
CA LYS A 717 -17.76 28.43 -2.23
C LYS A 717 -18.44 27.05 -2.11
N GLY A 718 -17.98 26.07 -2.90
CA GLY A 718 -17.70 24.70 -2.44
C GLY A 718 -18.71 23.55 -2.61
N LEU A 719 -18.13 22.38 -2.95
CA LEU A 719 -18.42 21.00 -2.50
C LEU A 719 -19.44 20.07 -3.23
N SER A 720 -18.86 18.99 -3.78
CA SER A 720 -19.34 17.58 -3.83
C SER A 720 -20.42 17.11 -4.83
N GLY A 721 -20.25 15.87 -5.33
CA GLY A 721 -21.16 15.12 -6.25
C GLY A 721 -22.10 14.13 -5.54
N ASP A 722 -22.59 13.03 -6.13
CA ASP A 722 -22.34 12.39 -7.44
C ASP A 722 -23.48 11.38 -7.80
N TYR A 723 -23.40 10.69 -8.95
CA TYR A 723 -24.20 9.56 -9.47
C TYR A 723 -25.65 9.85 -9.91
N ASN A 724 -25.91 9.83 -11.23
CA ASN A 724 -27.19 10.18 -11.85
C ASN A 724 -28.05 8.95 -12.29
N PRO A 725 -29.21 8.64 -11.65
CA PRO A 725 -30.01 7.44 -11.94
C PRO A 725 -31.03 7.56 -13.10
N LEU A 726 -31.06 8.69 -13.82
CA LEU A 726 -32.11 9.13 -14.74
C LEU A 726 -32.44 8.19 -15.93
N HIS A 727 -31.57 7.21 -16.23
CA HIS A 727 -31.78 6.22 -17.29
C HIS A 727 -32.51 4.94 -16.84
N ILE A 728 -32.72 4.74 -15.54
CA ILE A 728 -33.29 3.51 -14.98
C ILE A 728 -34.45 3.80 -14.02
N GLN A 729 -34.34 4.81 -13.15
CA GLN A 729 -35.31 5.09 -12.08
C GLN A 729 -36.36 6.13 -12.51
N PRO A 730 -37.67 5.79 -12.57
CA PRO A 730 -38.73 6.74 -12.98
C PRO A 730 -38.78 8.00 -12.12
N GLU A 731 -38.63 7.85 -10.81
CA GLU A 731 -38.59 8.93 -9.83
C GLU A 731 -37.46 9.94 -10.09
N PHE A 732 -36.29 9.49 -10.56
CA PHE A 732 -35.19 10.39 -10.95
C PHE A 732 -35.36 10.99 -12.35
N ALA A 733 -35.99 10.27 -13.28
CA ALA A 733 -36.36 10.83 -14.58
C ALA A 733 -37.32 12.02 -14.44
N ALA A 734 -38.30 11.91 -13.54
CA ALA A 734 -39.22 13.00 -13.20
C ALA A 734 -38.50 14.22 -12.61
N ILE A 735 -37.49 14.03 -11.75
CA ILE A 735 -36.64 15.11 -11.21
C ILE A 735 -35.84 15.83 -12.31
N GLY A 736 -35.39 15.09 -13.34
CA GLY A 736 -34.76 15.66 -14.54
C GLY A 736 -35.72 16.42 -15.47
N GLY A 737 -37.03 16.19 -15.33
CA GLY A 737 -38.09 16.77 -16.16
C GLY A 737 -38.57 15.88 -17.30
N PHE A 738 -38.51 14.56 -17.15
CA PHE A 738 -38.98 13.57 -18.13
C PHE A 738 -40.05 12.64 -17.51
N ASP A 739 -41.14 12.37 -18.24
CA ASP A 739 -42.27 11.56 -17.73
C ASP A 739 -41.95 10.05 -17.57
N ARG A 740 -40.78 9.61 -18.04
CA ARG A 740 -40.27 8.24 -17.98
C ARG A 740 -38.74 8.22 -18.14
N PRO A 741 -38.04 7.17 -17.70
CA PRO A 741 -36.62 6.98 -18.01
C PRO A 741 -36.35 7.06 -19.52
N ILE A 742 -35.30 7.78 -19.89
CA ILE A 742 -34.94 8.03 -21.29
C ILE A 742 -33.77 7.17 -21.73
N LEU A 743 -33.81 6.73 -23.00
CA LEU A 743 -32.68 6.06 -23.65
C LEU A 743 -31.46 6.99 -23.65
N HIS A 744 -30.28 6.44 -23.38
CA HIS A 744 -29.04 7.19 -23.35
C HIS A 744 -28.72 7.77 -24.74
N GLY A 745 -28.41 9.05 -24.87
CA GLY A 745 -28.24 9.72 -26.17
C GLY A 745 -27.15 9.08 -27.06
N LEU A 746 -26.14 8.48 -26.42
CA LEU A 746 -25.07 7.72 -27.07
C LEU A 746 -25.54 6.40 -27.67
N ALA A 747 -26.61 5.78 -27.16
CA ALA A 747 -27.24 4.65 -27.83
C ALA A 747 -27.90 5.11 -29.13
N SER A 748 -28.53 6.29 -29.16
CA SER A 748 -29.02 6.89 -30.40
C SER A 748 -27.89 7.23 -31.38
N PHE A 749 -26.74 7.75 -30.88
CA PHE A 749 -25.53 7.95 -31.69
C PHE A 749 -25.01 6.63 -32.28
N GLY A 750 -24.99 5.56 -31.46
CA GLY A 750 -24.71 4.19 -31.89
C GLY A 750 -25.65 3.70 -32.99
N PHE A 751 -26.97 3.85 -32.82
CA PHE A 751 -27.97 3.51 -33.84
C PHE A 751 -27.80 4.32 -35.13
N ALA A 752 -27.43 5.61 -35.08
CA ALA A 752 -27.25 6.42 -36.28
C ALA A 752 -25.94 6.10 -37.01
N GLY A 753 -24.83 5.91 -36.28
CA GLY A 753 -23.59 5.38 -36.84
C GLY A 753 -23.76 3.98 -37.42
N LYS A 754 -24.63 3.17 -36.83
CA LYS A 754 -25.06 1.88 -37.36
C LYS A 754 -25.97 2.00 -38.57
N HIS A 755 -26.88 2.97 -38.67
CA HIS A 755 -27.68 3.18 -39.89
C HIS A 755 -26.83 3.53 -41.12
N ILE A 756 -25.60 4.03 -40.95
CA ILE A 756 -24.62 4.20 -42.05
C ILE A 756 -24.13 2.84 -42.59
N ARG A 757 -24.44 1.71 -41.92
CA ARG A 757 -24.12 0.33 -42.31
C ARG A 757 -25.23 -0.75 -42.12
N GLY A 758 -26.37 -0.47 -41.49
CA GLY A 758 -27.58 -1.33 -41.44
C GLY A 758 -28.25 -1.53 -40.06
N CYS A 759 -29.59 -1.41 -40.01
CA CYS A 759 -30.54 -1.89 -38.98
C CYS A 759 -30.63 -1.19 -37.60
N GLY A 760 -31.85 -1.10 -37.01
CA GLY A 760 -32.13 -0.71 -35.59
C GLY A 760 -32.13 -1.93 -34.64
N VAL A 761 -32.95 -2.12 -33.59
CA VAL A 761 -33.92 -1.31 -32.77
C VAL A 761 -34.05 -2.03 -31.39
N PRO A 762 -34.51 -1.41 -30.26
CA PRO A 762 -35.96 -1.44 -29.92
C PRO A 762 -36.51 -0.22 -29.13
N GLY A 763 -37.84 -0.10 -29.06
CA GLY A 763 -38.56 0.82 -28.16
C GLY A 763 -39.46 1.83 -28.88
N GLU A 764 -38.86 2.67 -29.72
CA GLU A 764 -39.54 3.54 -30.70
C GLU A 764 -38.80 3.41 -32.04
N THR A 765 -39.49 3.51 -33.17
CA THR A 765 -38.84 3.33 -34.48
C THR A 765 -38.01 4.57 -34.81
N LEU A 766 -36.68 4.43 -34.82
CA LEU A 766 -35.79 5.49 -35.30
C LEU A 766 -35.77 5.53 -36.83
N VAL A 767 -35.86 6.73 -37.39
CA VAL A 767 -35.73 7.01 -38.82
C VAL A 767 -34.58 8.00 -39.00
N THR A 768 -33.48 7.53 -39.58
CA THR A 768 -32.34 8.38 -39.92
C THR A 768 -32.40 8.80 -41.38
N SER A 769 -32.47 10.11 -41.63
CA SER A 769 -32.34 10.73 -42.95
C SER A 769 -30.87 11.04 -43.20
N MET A 770 -30.38 10.85 -44.43
CA MET A 770 -28.95 10.99 -44.76
C MET A 770 -28.72 11.73 -46.07
N TRP A 771 -27.68 12.55 -46.10
CA TRP A 771 -27.23 13.32 -47.24
C TRP A 771 -25.71 13.16 -47.36
N LYS A 772 -25.23 12.76 -48.55
CA LYS A 772 -23.78 12.61 -48.79
C LYS A 772 -23.23 13.85 -49.48
N ASP A 773 -22.20 14.44 -48.89
CA ASP A 773 -21.44 15.57 -49.44
C ASP A 773 -19.95 15.21 -49.42
N GLY A 774 -19.36 14.96 -50.59
CA GLY A 774 -17.97 14.52 -50.72
C GLY A 774 -17.68 13.20 -49.99
N ASP A 775 -16.79 13.28 -48.99
CA ASP A 775 -16.43 12.20 -48.07
C ASP A 775 -17.32 12.14 -46.81
N LYS A 776 -18.16 13.14 -46.57
CA LYS A 776 -19.05 13.24 -45.40
C LYS A 776 -20.44 12.69 -45.70
N VAL A 777 -21.02 12.03 -44.69
CA VAL A 777 -22.44 11.70 -44.62
C VAL A 777 -23.04 12.53 -43.49
N ILE A 778 -23.81 13.55 -43.83
CA ILE A 778 -24.62 14.35 -42.90
C ILE A 778 -25.90 13.57 -42.62
N PHE A 779 -26.36 13.54 -41.37
CA PHE A 779 -27.56 12.78 -40.99
C PHE A 779 -28.37 13.42 -39.85
N GLU A 780 -29.67 13.12 -39.85
CA GLU A 780 -30.62 13.50 -38.81
C GLU A 780 -31.43 12.26 -38.42
N THR A 781 -31.59 11.99 -37.12
CA THR A 781 -32.41 10.87 -36.63
C THR A 781 -33.62 11.39 -35.86
N LYS A 782 -34.81 10.87 -36.17
CA LYS A 782 -36.07 11.17 -35.47
C LYS A 782 -36.81 9.91 -35.05
N THR A 783 -37.71 9.99 -34.06
CA THR A 783 -38.68 8.90 -33.84
C THR A 783 -39.80 8.99 -34.86
N LYS A 784 -40.27 7.84 -35.35
CA LYS A 784 -41.37 7.73 -36.31
C LYS A 784 -42.72 8.05 -35.67
N GLU A 785 -42.87 7.70 -34.40
CA GLU A 785 -44.13 7.73 -33.65
C GLU A 785 -44.48 9.14 -33.15
N ARG A 786 -43.50 9.97 -32.81
CA ARG A 786 -43.70 11.40 -32.48
C ARG A 786 -43.29 12.37 -33.59
N GLY A 787 -42.52 11.90 -34.58
CA GLY A 787 -41.83 12.78 -35.54
C GLY A 787 -40.69 13.62 -34.92
N SER A 788 -40.40 13.47 -33.63
CA SER A 788 -39.41 14.29 -32.91
C SER A 788 -37.99 13.92 -33.32
N ILE A 789 -37.19 14.92 -33.69
CA ILE A 789 -35.75 14.76 -33.91
C ILE A 789 -35.08 14.41 -32.56
N VAL A 790 -34.23 13.38 -32.57
CA VAL A 790 -33.45 12.90 -31.42
C VAL A 790 -31.94 12.99 -31.65
N LEU A 791 -31.50 13.15 -32.90
CA LEU A 791 -30.15 13.62 -33.26
C LEU A 791 -30.29 14.60 -34.43
N ALA A 792 -29.83 15.84 -34.24
CA ALA A 792 -29.78 16.89 -35.25
C ALA A 792 -28.33 17.20 -35.63
N ALA A 793 -28.13 17.81 -36.81
CA ALA A 793 -26.84 18.37 -37.26
C ALA A 793 -25.61 17.41 -37.20
N ALA A 794 -25.84 16.10 -37.21
CA ALA A 794 -24.77 15.12 -37.07
C ALA A 794 -24.12 14.79 -38.44
N ALA A 795 -22.86 14.37 -38.42
CA ALA A 795 -22.15 13.94 -39.62
C ALA A 795 -21.08 12.88 -39.30
N ALA A 796 -20.75 12.06 -40.29
CA ALA A 796 -19.63 11.12 -40.25
C ALA A 796 -18.74 11.31 -41.49
N THR A 797 -17.43 11.47 -41.29
CA THR A 797 -16.43 11.55 -42.37
C THR A 797 -15.93 10.15 -42.71
N LEU A 798 -15.93 9.78 -43.99
CA LEU A 798 -15.53 8.45 -44.47
C LEU A 798 -14.11 8.47 -45.04
N VAL A 799 -13.20 7.70 -44.45
CA VAL A 799 -11.81 7.58 -44.95
C VAL A 799 -11.80 6.87 -46.32
N SER A 800 -11.21 7.52 -47.32
CA SER A 800 -11.10 6.99 -48.69
C SER A 800 -10.12 5.81 -48.75
N GLY A 801 -10.65 4.59 -48.90
CA GLY A 801 -9.84 3.37 -49.03
C GLY A 801 -10.60 2.07 -48.70
N ALA A 802 -11.68 2.16 -47.92
CA ALA A 802 -12.53 1.00 -47.63
C ALA A 802 -13.29 0.49 -48.87
N VAL A 803 -13.50 -0.83 -48.93
CA VAL A 803 -14.18 -1.53 -50.03
C VAL A 803 -15.59 -0.96 -50.27
N LYS A 804 -15.97 -0.80 -51.55
CA LYS A 804 -17.36 -0.49 -51.94
C LYS A 804 -18.30 -1.60 -51.47
N SER A 805 -19.07 -1.36 -50.42
CA SER A 805 -20.31 -2.11 -50.18
C SER A 805 -21.25 -1.87 -51.37
N LYS A 806 -21.98 -2.90 -51.79
CA LYS A 806 -23.14 -2.72 -52.67
C LYS A 806 -24.28 -2.08 -51.86
N LEU A 807 -25.10 -1.30 -52.56
CA LEU A 807 -26.45 -0.93 -52.12
C LEU A 807 -27.37 -2.15 -52.21
#